data_AF-A0A149RLK8-F1
#
_entry.id   AF-A0A149RLK8-F1
#
_cell.length_a   1.000
_cell.length_b   1.000
_cell.length_c   1.000
_cell.angle_alpha   90.00
_cell.angle_beta   90.00
_cell.angle_gamma   90.00
#
_symmetry.space_group_name_H-M   'P 1'
#
loop_
_entity.id
_entity.type
_entity.pdbx_description
1 polymer ?
#
loop_
_entity_poly.entity_id
_entity_poly.type
_entity_poly.pdbx_seq_one_letter_code
_entity_poly.pdbx_strand_id
1 'polypeptide(L)'
;MTRKNLPTSRRALLGGALSGGGGFLLSAFLPGLPLFKASHAQDTATGVVFRPNAFIRITPQGSVTLIMRYAEMGQGIYTGISMLLAEELGVTLDQVSVEAAPADPAYVDSVAGEEETGGSFSTRDSWIPLREAGAAARMMLVSAAAQTWGVPENACQARDGRVFHSSSGRSLSYGELAEAATHQPVPAKVSLKPASDFILIGTSPRRLDTKAKTNGSAQFGIDAQIPGMKIGRIMACPVKGGHLSGYNRAAALAVAGVVNVVTLPDAIAVIGEHMWAAIKGMEAAFPQWEYGPNATTSTADILAQMKKASEQSGVVAVKNGNAQEALKQAHTRIDAVYELPFLAHAPLEPINTTLHIRPDGADVWVGTQVPGRARQEVADATGLRPESIAVHNHLIGGGFGRRLDSNSIGQAARFAKQVPYPVKLIWTREEDITQDQFRPYYYDRISAGLTQDGAISGWHHRTTGSSVTARWYPEGMQNGLDPDAVEGAAQTPYAMPDQLVEFVRNEPDAVTTLWWRGVGPTHNVFIVESMIDELAHQSGQDPLALRKKLAAHQPRALKVLNEVEKQSGWGRALPAGHGMGIALHYSFQTWAATVLEVAVEKNGQIRLVQAHTAVDCGPIVFPDGIVAQIQGGLIFGLTMALYNEITLKDGRVEQTNFHNYRMMRLNEAPDIQVHLLSDPDAEIGGIGEVGTVAAAPALANALFAATGKRLRRIPFAKQLGGEKA
;
A
#
# COMPACT_ATOMS: atom_id res chain seq x y z
N MET A 1 27.09 4.98 -40.22
CA MET A 1 28.40 5.51 -40.67
C MET A 1 28.65 6.87 -40.03
N THR A 2 29.60 6.90 -39.10
CA THR A 2 30.49 8.01 -38.70
C THR A 2 29.99 9.45 -38.68
N ARG A 3 29.96 10.05 -37.48
CA ARG A 3 30.45 11.43 -37.29
C ARG A 3 31.61 11.45 -36.29
N LYS A 4 32.68 12.11 -36.71
CA LYS A 4 33.99 12.23 -36.07
C LYS A 4 34.03 13.39 -35.07
N ASN A 5 34.83 13.16 -34.02
CA ASN A 5 35.38 14.11 -33.06
C ASN A 5 36.15 15.28 -33.71
N LEU A 6 36.33 16.37 -32.95
CA LEU A 6 37.52 17.25 -32.89
C LEU A 6 37.34 18.26 -31.69
N PRO A 7 38.42 18.89 -31.16
CA PRO A 7 38.97 18.53 -29.85
C PRO A 7 39.13 19.71 -28.85
N THR A 8 39.40 19.35 -27.60
CA THR A 8 39.86 20.23 -26.51
C THR A 8 41.37 20.52 -26.59
N SER A 9 41.79 21.78 -26.38
CA SER A 9 42.79 22.14 -25.33
C SER A 9 43.15 23.63 -25.29
N ARG A 10 43.57 24.05 -24.08
CA ARG A 10 44.57 25.09 -23.71
C ARG A 10 44.04 26.28 -22.89
N ARG A 11 44.19 26.17 -21.57
CA ARG A 11 45.02 27.13 -20.82
C ARG A 11 45.79 26.38 -19.71
N ALA A 12 47.05 26.74 -19.60
CA ALA A 12 48.15 26.02 -18.97
C ALA A 12 48.31 26.32 -17.46
N LEU A 13 48.60 25.25 -16.70
CA LEU A 13 49.80 25.02 -15.87
C LEU A 13 50.28 26.06 -14.81
N LEU A 14 50.74 25.47 -13.68
CA LEU A 14 51.53 25.98 -12.54
C LEU A 14 50.72 26.68 -11.43
N GLY A 15 50.77 26.33 -10.14
CA GLY A 15 51.56 25.36 -9.37
C GLY A 15 51.69 25.89 -7.93
N GLY A 16 51.47 25.05 -6.90
CA GLY A 16 51.84 25.38 -5.51
C GLY A 16 50.81 25.01 -4.43
N ALA A 17 51.07 23.89 -3.75
CA ALA A 17 50.72 23.51 -2.38
C ALA A 17 49.40 24.01 -1.75
N LEU A 18 48.49 23.07 -1.44
CA LEU A 18 47.87 22.96 -0.11
C LEU A 18 47.33 21.52 0.06
N SER A 19 47.79 20.90 1.13
CA SER A 19 47.50 19.55 1.64
C SER A 19 46.01 19.30 1.91
N GLY A 20 45.52 18.12 1.51
CA GLY A 20 44.24 17.56 1.96
C GLY A 20 43.26 17.27 0.82
N GLY A 21 43.32 16.07 0.24
CA GLY A 21 42.38 15.69 -0.83
C GLY A 21 42.69 14.35 -1.47
N GLY A 22 42.50 13.26 -0.72
CA GLY A 22 42.64 11.88 -1.19
C GLY A 22 41.34 11.08 -1.10
N GLY A 23 40.19 11.72 -1.36
CA GLY A 23 38.87 11.10 -1.14
C GLY A 23 37.88 11.27 -2.30
N PHE A 24 38.36 11.45 -3.54
CA PHE A 24 37.48 11.76 -4.68
C PHE A 24 37.34 10.66 -5.72
N LEU A 25 37.90 9.45 -5.52
CA LEU A 25 37.92 8.44 -6.59
C LEU A 25 37.65 6.98 -6.16
N LEU A 26 36.93 6.74 -5.05
CA LEU A 26 36.56 5.37 -4.65
C LEU A 26 35.07 5.16 -4.29
N SER A 27 34.20 6.12 -4.58
CA SER A 27 32.76 6.05 -4.27
C SER A 27 31.93 5.20 -5.25
N ALA A 28 32.55 4.29 -5.99
CA ALA A 28 31.90 3.59 -7.10
C ALA A 28 32.16 2.08 -7.10
N PHE A 29 31.98 1.40 -5.97
CA PHE A 29 31.73 -0.05 -5.94
C PHE A 29 30.90 -0.43 -4.73
N LEU A 30 29.57 -0.25 -4.85
CA LEU A 30 28.50 -1.12 -4.33
C LEU A 30 27.15 -0.39 -4.58
N PRO A 31 26.24 -0.91 -5.41
CA PRO A 31 24.87 -0.40 -5.45
C PRO A 31 24.16 -0.81 -4.14
N GLY A 32 23.51 0.14 -3.46
CA GLY A 32 22.56 -0.17 -2.37
C GLY A 32 22.87 0.36 -0.96
N LEU A 33 24.03 0.97 -0.71
CA LEU A 33 24.32 1.57 0.61
C LEU A 33 24.82 3.02 0.44
N PRO A 34 23.94 4.04 0.54
CA PRO A 34 24.38 5.42 0.63
C PRO A 34 25.11 5.64 1.96
N LEU A 35 26.45 5.58 1.94
CA LEU A 35 27.28 6.21 2.97
C LEU A 35 27.26 7.72 2.73
N PHE A 36 26.60 8.49 3.60
CA PHE A 36 26.63 9.95 3.50
C PHE A 36 26.78 10.69 4.82
N LYS A 37 27.37 11.88 4.66
CA LYS A 37 27.56 12.97 5.63
C LYS A 37 26.26 13.27 6.36
N ALA A 38 26.27 13.18 7.69
CA ALA A 38 25.13 13.57 8.50
C ALA A 38 25.08 15.09 8.73
N SER A 39 23.85 15.61 8.71
CA SER A 39 23.42 16.75 9.52
C SER A 39 23.85 16.54 10.98
N HIS A 40 24.79 17.35 11.47
CA HIS A 40 25.38 17.25 12.81
C HIS A 40 24.44 17.63 13.98
N ALA A 41 23.21 18.09 13.71
CA ALA A 41 22.40 18.78 14.72
C ALA A 41 21.55 17.86 15.61
N GLN A 42 21.08 16.70 15.13
CA GLN A 42 20.28 15.75 15.95
C GLN A 42 21.15 14.74 16.73
N ASP A 43 22.36 14.50 16.25
CA ASP A 43 23.28 13.48 16.78
C ASP A 43 23.88 13.88 18.11
N THR A 44 24.21 15.17 18.23
CA THR A 44 24.78 15.78 19.43
C THR A 44 23.75 15.86 20.57
N ALA A 45 22.47 15.98 20.25
CA ALA A 45 21.38 15.95 21.24
C ALA A 45 21.03 14.53 21.74
N THR A 46 21.36 13.49 20.97
CA THR A 46 20.98 12.08 21.26
C THR A 46 22.13 11.19 21.70
N GLY A 47 23.39 11.67 21.63
CA GLY A 47 24.57 10.93 22.09
C GLY A 47 24.92 9.71 21.23
N VAL A 48 24.51 9.69 19.96
CA VAL A 48 24.77 8.58 19.01
C VAL A 48 26.24 8.56 18.62
N VAL A 49 26.85 7.37 18.65
CA VAL A 49 28.30 7.20 18.40
C VAL A 49 28.59 6.35 17.17
N PHE A 50 27.84 5.27 16.92
CA PHE A 50 28.08 4.39 15.77
C PHE A 50 26.97 4.47 14.72
N ARG A 51 27.36 4.73 13.47
CA ARG A 51 26.51 4.89 12.28
C ARG A 51 27.11 4.19 11.06
N PRO A 52 26.97 2.87 10.96
CA PRO A 52 27.54 2.12 9.84
C PRO A 52 26.84 2.43 8.51
N ASN A 53 25.60 2.95 8.55
CA ASN A 53 24.80 3.36 7.39
C ASN A 53 23.65 4.30 7.81
N ALA A 54 22.78 4.67 6.88
CA ALA A 54 21.64 5.57 7.09
C ALA A 54 20.50 5.00 7.98
N PHE A 55 20.49 3.69 8.23
CA PHE A 55 19.39 2.97 8.89
C PHE A 55 19.68 2.62 10.35
N ILE A 56 20.95 2.46 10.75
CA ILE A 56 21.32 1.95 12.08
C ILE A 56 22.00 3.05 12.89
N ARG A 57 21.51 3.29 14.10
CA ARG A 57 22.19 4.09 15.13
C ARG A 57 22.39 3.24 16.38
N ILE A 58 23.61 3.21 16.92
CA ILE A 58 23.91 2.56 18.21
C ILE A 58 24.49 3.59 19.17
N THR A 59 23.92 3.67 20.38
CA THR A 59 24.39 4.56 21.45
C THR A 59 25.46 3.88 22.32
N PRO A 60 26.26 4.65 23.10
CA PRO A 60 27.20 4.07 24.08
C PRO A 60 26.55 3.18 25.13
N GLN A 61 25.24 3.32 25.37
CA GLN A 61 24.47 2.46 26.26
C GLN A 61 24.02 1.15 25.60
N GLY A 62 24.34 0.95 24.31
CA GLY A 62 23.98 -0.24 23.54
C GLY A 62 22.56 -0.23 22.98
N SER A 63 21.86 0.91 23.01
CA SER A 63 20.53 1.04 22.41
C SER A 63 20.63 1.04 20.89
N VAL A 64 19.89 0.17 20.21
CA VAL A 64 19.82 0.10 18.75
C VAL A 64 18.58 0.85 18.28
N THR A 65 18.77 1.79 17.34
CA THR A 65 17.66 2.49 16.66
C THR A 65 17.69 2.15 15.19
N LEU A 66 16.55 1.70 14.67
CA LEU A 66 16.30 1.56 13.25
C LEU A 66 15.58 2.82 12.74
N ILE A 67 16.21 3.51 11.80
CA ILE A 67 15.57 4.58 11.03
C ILE A 67 14.69 3.96 9.96
N MET A 68 13.39 4.11 10.14
CA MET A 68 12.35 3.43 9.38
C MET A 68 11.78 4.33 8.32
N ARG A 69 12.12 4.04 7.06
CA ARG A 69 11.62 4.78 5.88
C ARG A 69 10.17 4.49 5.52
N TYR A 70 9.58 3.42 6.07
CA TYR A 70 8.20 3.06 5.77
C TYR A 70 7.23 3.61 6.83
N ALA A 71 5.98 3.83 6.43
CA ALA A 71 4.91 4.21 7.33
C ALA A 71 4.23 2.96 7.94
N GLU A 72 3.95 3.01 9.25
CA GLU A 72 3.15 2.00 9.93
C GLU A 72 1.68 2.43 9.98
N MET A 73 0.83 1.60 9.38
CA MET A 73 -0.61 1.87 9.24
C MET A 73 -1.51 0.72 9.72
N GLY A 74 -0.98 -0.19 10.53
CA GLY A 74 -1.66 -1.38 11.03
C GLY A 74 -1.04 -2.69 10.54
N GLN A 75 -0.23 -2.64 9.48
CA GLN A 75 0.33 -3.81 8.78
C GLN A 75 1.49 -4.52 9.48
N GLY A 76 2.07 -3.94 10.54
CA GLY A 76 3.12 -4.57 11.33
C GLY A 76 4.52 -4.52 10.71
N ILE A 77 4.75 -3.60 9.77
CA ILE A 77 6.00 -3.49 9.03
C ILE A 77 7.15 -3.05 9.94
N TYR A 78 6.86 -2.26 10.97
CA TYR A 78 7.89 -1.87 11.97
C TYR A 78 8.46 -3.10 12.65
N THR A 79 7.62 -4.07 13.00
CA THR A 79 8.08 -5.31 13.63
C THR A 79 8.82 -6.18 12.61
N GLY A 80 8.22 -6.47 11.46
CA GLY A 80 8.81 -7.35 10.45
C GLY A 80 10.17 -6.88 9.94
N ILE A 81 10.32 -5.59 9.64
CA ILE A 81 11.60 -5.04 9.16
C ILE A 81 12.63 -4.96 10.29
N SER A 82 12.22 -4.61 11.52
CA SER A 82 13.13 -4.68 12.68
C SER A 82 13.65 -6.10 12.93
N MET A 83 12.86 -7.15 12.64
CA MET A 83 13.32 -8.53 12.74
C MET A 83 14.46 -8.84 11.76
N LEU A 84 14.41 -8.31 10.54
CA LEU A 84 15.48 -8.49 9.55
C LEU A 84 16.81 -7.93 10.05
N LEU A 85 16.76 -6.69 10.57
CA LEU A 85 17.93 -6.04 11.16
C LEU A 85 18.42 -6.81 12.40
N ALA A 86 17.52 -7.11 13.33
CA ALA A 86 17.87 -7.71 14.63
C ALA A 86 18.47 -9.12 14.47
N GLU A 87 17.91 -9.93 13.58
CA GLU A 87 18.42 -11.25 13.23
C GLU A 87 19.89 -11.17 12.80
N GLU A 88 20.20 -10.31 11.84
CA GLU A 88 21.56 -10.18 11.34
C GLU A 88 22.47 -9.39 12.27
N LEU A 89 21.96 -8.44 13.04
CA LEU A 89 22.77 -7.70 13.99
C LEU A 89 23.12 -8.54 15.24
N GLY A 90 22.38 -9.62 15.51
CA GLY A 90 22.59 -10.46 16.69
C GLY A 90 22.10 -9.80 17.98
N VAL A 91 20.97 -9.10 17.90
CA VAL A 91 20.27 -8.47 19.05
C VAL A 91 18.86 -9.05 19.17
N THR A 92 18.27 -8.96 20.35
CA THR A 92 16.87 -9.29 20.54
C THR A 92 15.98 -8.15 20.05
N LEU A 93 14.73 -8.45 19.69
CA LEU A 93 13.83 -7.46 19.10
C LEU A 93 13.51 -6.30 20.06
N ASP A 94 13.45 -6.56 21.37
CA ASP A 94 13.22 -5.55 22.40
C ASP A 94 14.41 -4.59 22.64
N GLN A 95 15.59 -4.91 22.09
CA GLN A 95 16.74 -3.99 22.04
C GLN A 95 16.66 -3.00 20.86
N VAL A 96 15.68 -3.15 19.96
CA VAL A 96 15.49 -2.29 18.79
C VAL A 96 14.36 -1.29 19.03
N SER A 97 14.70 -0.01 18.92
CA SER A 97 13.75 1.09 18.83
C SER A 97 13.58 1.54 17.38
N VAL A 98 12.43 2.13 17.05
CA VAL A 98 12.12 2.58 15.70
C VAL A 98 11.87 4.09 15.70
N GLU A 99 12.52 4.80 14.78
CA GLU A 99 12.34 6.22 14.52
C GLU A 99 11.95 6.39 13.04
N ALA A 100 10.92 7.16 12.74
CA ALA A 100 10.57 7.43 11.34
C ALA A 100 11.70 8.18 10.63
N ALA A 101 11.99 7.81 9.39
CA ALA A 101 12.96 8.53 8.58
C ALA A 101 12.49 9.97 8.30
N PRO A 102 13.40 10.96 8.29
CA PRO A 102 13.10 12.26 7.71
C PRO A 102 12.95 12.13 6.20
N ALA A 103 12.23 13.08 5.58
CA ALA A 103 12.14 13.14 4.13
C ALA A 103 13.52 13.43 3.50
N ASP A 104 14.16 12.42 2.92
CA ASP A 104 15.54 12.51 2.41
C ASP A 104 15.78 11.49 1.28
N PRO A 105 16.51 11.86 0.20
CA PRO A 105 16.85 10.92 -0.88
C PRO A 105 17.53 9.62 -0.42
N ALA A 106 18.19 9.61 0.74
CA ALA A 106 18.79 8.41 1.31
C ALA A 106 17.77 7.31 1.68
N TYR A 107 16.48 7.64 1.77
CA TYR A 107 15.41 6.75 2.20
C TYR A 107 14.45 6.34 1.07
N VAL A 108 14.80 6.64 -0.18
CA VAL A 108 14.06 6.17 -1.37
C VAL A 108 14.02 4.63 -1.40
N ASP A 109 12.83 4.05 -1.62
CA ASP A 109 12.65 2.62 -1.84
C ASP A 109 13.15 2.26 -3.25
N SER A 110 13.98 1.22 -3.37
CA SER A 110 14.65 0.92 -4.63
C SER A 110 13.75 0.21 -5.65
N VAL A 111 12.67 -0.41 -5.17
CA VAL A 111 11.66 -1.06 -6.01
C VAL A 111 10.60 -0.05 -6.46
N ALA A 112 10.15 0.83 -5.57
CA ALA A 112 9.18 1.88 -5.89
C ALA A 112 9.80 3.08 -6.62
N GLY A 113 11.08 3.38 -6.38
CA GLY A 113 11.78 4.52 -6.97
C GLY A 113 11.53 5.85 -6.26
N GLU A 114 10.81 5.87 -5.14
CA GLU A 114 10.56 7.06 -4.31
C GLU A 114 10.46 6.72 -2.81
N GLU A 115 10.43 7.75 -1.95
CA GLU A 115 10.21 7.57 -0.51
C GLU A 115 8.70 7.34 -0.25
N GLU A 116 8.28 6.09 -0.43
CA GLU A 116 6.89 5.68 -0.27
C GLU A 116 6.70 4.37 0.53
N THR A 117 5.47 4.16 0.98
CA THR A 117 4.98 2.85 1.44
C THR A 117 3.81 2.43 0.57
N GLY A 118 4.05 1.67 -0.50
CA GLY A 118 3.05 1.25 -1.48
C GLY A 118 3.41 -0.09 -2.15
N GLY A 119 2.54 -0.60 -3.03
CA GLY A 119 2.81 -1.75 -3.92
C GLY A 119 3.22 -3.07 -3.26
N SER A 120 2.97 -3.21 -1.96
CA SER A 120 3.48 -4.29 -1.13
C SER A 120 5.02 -4.45 -1.21
N PHE A 121 5.77 -3.36 -1.39
CA PHE A 121 7.23 -3.38 -1.59
C PHE A 121 8.06 -3.44 -0.31
N SER A 122 7.58 -2.93 0.82
CA SER A 122 8.44 -2.67 1.99
C SER A 122 9.27 -3.86 2.47
N THR A 123 8.70 -5.06 2.61
CA THR A 123 9.45 -6.27 2.98
C THR A 123 10.36 -6.73 1.84
N ARG A 124 9.89 -6.64 0.59
CA ARG A 124 10.62 -7.09 -0.61
C ARG A 124 11.89 -6.28 -0.82
N ASP A 125 11.79 -4.95 -0.72
CA ASP A 125 12.90 -4.01 -0.83
C ASP A 125 13.84 -4.06 0.40
N SER A 126 13.34 -4.49 1.56
CA SER A 126 14.15 -4.55 2.79
C SER A 126 14.84 -5.89 3.02
N TRP A 127 14.36 -6.98 2.39
CA TRP A 127 14.76 -8.35 2.70
C TRP A 127 16.27 -8.56 2.68
N ILE A 128 16.94 -8.19 1.58
CA ILE A 128 18.39 -8.31 1.48
C ILE A 128 19.10 -7.08 2.06
N PRO A 129 18.75 -5.82 1.69
CA PRO A 129 19.53 -4.66 2.13
C PRO A 129 19.60 -4.47 3.64
N LEU A 130 18.50 -4.66 4.39
CA LEU A 130 18.55 -4.52 5.85
C LEU A 130 19.27 -5.68 6.53
N ARG A 131 19.20 -6.88 5.95
CA ARG A 131 19.98 -8.02 6.43
C ARG A 131 21.46 -7.78 6.25
N GLU A 132 21.87 -7.26 5.09
CA GLU A 132 23.26 -6.87 4.83
C GLU A 132 23.71 -5.74 5.74
N ALA A 133 22.87 -4.73 5.97
CA ALA A 133 23.14 -3.64 6.90
C ALA A 133 23.39 -4.16 8.33
N GLY A 134 22.55 -5.07 8.83
CA GLY A 134 22.71 -5.70 10.14
C GLY A 134 23.97 -6.56 10.24
N ALA A 135 24.25 -7.36 9.22
CA ALA A 135 25.41 -8.24 9.18
C ALA A 135 26.72 -7.45 9.09
N ALA A 136 26.78 -6.38 8.28
CA ALA A 136 27.93 -5.50 8.19
C ALA A 136 28.22 -4.81 9.54
N ALA A 137 27.19 -4.28 10.20
CA ALA A 137 27.33 -3.68 11.52
C ALA A 137 27.83 -4.70 12.56
N ARG A 138 27.28 -5.93 12.56
CA ARG A 138 27.74 -7.04 13.41
C ARG A 138 29.21 -7.36 13.16
N MET A 139 29.64 -7.43 11.90
CA MET A 139 31.04 -7.72 11.54
C MET A 139 31.98 -6.63 12.09
N MET A 140 31.64 -5.35 11.93
CA MET A 140 32.44 -4.25 12.48
C MET A 140 32.55 -4.31 14.01
N LEU A 141 31.45 -4.64 14.71
CA LEU A 141 31.46 -4.84 16.16
C LEU A 141 32.34 -6.03 16.57
N VAL A 142 32.29 -7.12 15.82
CA VAL A 142 33.15 -8.30 16.04
C VAL A 142 34.63 -7.96 15.80
N SER A 143 34.95 -7.24 14.73
CA SER A 143 36.32 -6.76 14.45
C SER A 143 36.85 -5.87 15.57
N ALA A 144 36.03 -4.93 16.07
CA ALA A 144 36.41 -4.08 17.20
C ALA A 144 36.69 -4.87 18.48
N ALA A 145 35.86 -5.87 18.80
CA ALA A 145 36.08 -6.74 19.96
C ALA A 145 37.33 -7.62 19.80
N ALA A 146 37.52 -8.21 18.62
CA ALA A 146 38.67 -9.04 18.28
C ALA A 146 39.98 -8.24 18.41
N GLN A 147 40.00 -7.01 17.88
CA GLN A 147 41.11 -6.07 18.03
C GLN A 147 41.37 -5.72 19.50
N THR A 148 40.32 -5.45 20.27
CA THR A 148 40.42 -5.14 21.71
C THR A 148 41.05 -6.30 22.50
N TRP A 149 40.75 -7.54 22.12
CA TRP A 149 41.24 -8.73 22.81
C TRP A 149 42.53 -9.32 22.25
N GLY A 150 42.99 -8.85 21.08
CA GLY A 150 44.14 -9.42 20.38
C GLY A 150 43.89 -10.85 19.88
N VAL A 151 42.67 -11.17 19.45
CA VAL A 151 42.28 -12.51 18.97
C VAL A 151 41.75 -12.47 17.54
N PRO A 152 41.71 -13.60 16.81
CA PRO A 152 41.06 -13.67 15.51
C PRO A 152 39.54 -13.40 15.59
N GLU A 153 38.96 -12.77 14.55
CA GLU A 153 37.51 -12.49 14.47
C GLU A 153 36.66 -13.76 14.56
N ASN A 154 37.11 -14.86 13.95
CA ASN A 154 36.40 -16.14 13.99
C ASN A 154 36.39 -16.81 15.38
N ALA A 155 37.16 -16.28 16.34
CA ALA A 155 37.09 -16.69 17.74
C ALA A 155 36.03 -15.89 18.53
N CYS A 156 35.35 -14.94 17.88
CA CYS A 156 34.35 -14.07 18.48
C CYS A 156 32.95 -14.36 17.92
N GLN A 157 31.94 -14.30 18.78
CA GLN A 157 30.54 -14.50 18.41
C GLN A 157 29.67 -13.37 18.93
N ALA A 158 28.88 -12.78 18.04
CA ALA A 158 27.88 -11.77 18.37
C ALA A 158 26.53 -12.42 18.71
N ARG A 159 25.96 -12.09 19.87
CA ARG A 159 24.61 -12.49 20.31
C ARG A 159 24.13 -11.58 21.45
N ASP A 160 22.82 -11.38 21.53
CA ASP A 160 22.14 -10.61 22.58
C ASP A 160 22.71 -9.19 22.79
N GLY A 161 23.15 -8.53 21.70
CA GLY A 161 23.75 -7.20 21.75
C GLY A 161 25.14 -7.15 22.40
N ARG A 162 25.84 -8.28 22.40
CA ARG A 162 27.20 -8.44 22.92
C ARG A 162 28.06 -9.25 21.96
N VAL A 163 29.36 -9.02 21.97
CA VAL A 163 30.35 -9.91 21.37
C VAL A 163 31.00 -10.72 22.48
N PHE A 164 31.14 -12.03 22.27
CA PHE A 164 31.76 -13.00 23.17
C PHE A 164 33.02 -13.59 22.54
N HIS A 165 34.09 -13.75 23.31
CA HIS A 165 35.25 -14.55 22.91
C HIS A 165 35.02 -16.01 23.30
N SER A 166 34.83 -16.89 22.30
CA SER A 166 34.31 -18.24 22.48
C SER A 166 35.13 -19.12 23.44
N SER A 167 36.45 -18.98 23.48
CA SER A 167 37.31 -19.81 24.33
C SER A 167 37.41 -19.33 25.78
N SER A 168 37.35 -18.01 26.01
CA SER A 168 37.54 -17.43 27.35
C SER A 168 36.24 -17.04 28.07
N GLY A 169 35.13 -16.93 27.35
CA GLY A 169 33.86 -16.43 27.87
C GLY A 169 33.81 -14.90 28.12
N ARG A 170 34.92 -14.16 27.91
CA ARG A 170 34.93 -12.68 27.95
C ARG A 170 33.88 -12.11 26.99
N SER A 171 33.24 -11.01 27.36
CA SER A 171 32.29 -10.32 26.50
C SER A 171 32.34 -8.81 26.63
N LEU A 172 32.00 -8.11 25.55
CA LEU A 172 31.80 -6.67 25.49
C LEU A 172 30.42 -6.39 24.89
N SER A 173 29.68 -5.44 25.46
CA SER A 173 28.43 -4.96 24.87
C SER A 173 28.67 -4.16 23.60
N TYR A 174 27.65 -4.03 22.76
CA TYR A 174 27.72 -3.16 21.59
C TYR A 174 27.95 -1.69 21.95
N GLY A 175 27.45 -1.25 23.10
CA GLY A 175 27.72 0.10 23.60
C GLY A 175 29.20 0.34 23.92
N GLU A 176 29.86 -0.61 24.58
CA GLU A 176 31.31 -0.58 24.86
C GLU A 176 32.15 -0.61 23.57
N LEU A 177 31.62 -1.23 22.50
CA LEU A 177 32.30 -1.37 21.21
C LEU A 177 31.98 -0.25 20.21
N ALA A 178 30.95 0.57 20.45
CA ALA A 178 30.38 1.47 19.46
C ALA A 178 31.43 2.45 18.88
N GLU A 179 32.21 3.11 19.74
CA GLU A 179 33.28 4.03 19.31
C GLU A 179 34.37 3.28 18.53
N ALA A 180 34.85 2.15 19.06
CA ALA A 180 35.90 1.37 18.37
C ALA A 180 35.42 0.82 17.02
N ALA A 181 34.13 0.52 16.88
CA ALA A 181 33.51 0.06 15.65
C ALA A 181 33.48 1.15 14.56
N THR A 182 33.43 2.44 14.90
CA THR A 182 33.46 3.53 13.89
C THR A 182 34.79 3.57 13.12
N HIS A 183 35.85 3.02 13.71
CA HIS A 183 37.19 2.99 13.14
C HIS A 183 37.48 1.70 12.35
N GLN A 184 36.54 0.74 12.34
CA GLN A 184 36.67 -0.47 11.53
C GLN A 184 36.33 -0.17 10.07
N PRO A 185 36.98 -0.83 9.10
CA PRO A 185 36.57 -0.72 7.71
C PRO A 185 35.18 -1.33 7.51
N VAL A 186 34.38 -0.71 6.64
CA VAL A 186 33.11 -1.31 6.19
C VAL A 186 33.43 -2.58 5.40
N PRO A 187 32.84 -3.74 5.72
CA PRO A 187 33.14 -4.99 5.02
C PRO A 187 32.83 -4.93 3.52
N ALA A 188 33.80 -5.30 2.68
CA ALA A 188 33.61 -5.37 1.22
C ALA A 188 32.74 -6.55 0.77
N LYS A 189 32.66 -7.60 1.59
CA LYS A 189 31.80 -8.76 1.40
C LYS A 189 31.04 -9.02 2.69
N VAL A 190 29.72 -9.05 2.61
CA VAL A 190 28.84 -9.32 3.75
C VAL A 190 28.31 -10.74 3.63
N SER A 191 28.47 -11.52 4.70
CA SER A 191 27.91 -12.88 4.78
C SER A 191 26.66 -12.85 5.65
N LEU A 192 25.53 -13.18 5.04
CA LEU A 192 24.23 -13.32 5.71
C LEU A 192 24.11 -14.67 6.40
N LYS A 193 23.31 -14.74 7.46
CA LYS A 193 22.93 -16.01 8.08
C LYS A 193 22.12 -16.86 7.08
N PRO A 194 22.36 -18.17 6.98
CA PRO A 194 21.44 -19.06 6.26
C PRO A 194 20.12 -19.17 7.03
N ALA A 195 19.05 -19.55 6.34
CA ALA A 195 17.72 -19.66 6.96
C ALA A 195 17.67 -20.68 8.12
N SER A 196 18.53 -21.70 8.10
CA SER A 196 18.71 -22.68 9.18
C SER A 196 19.17 -22.06 10.50
N ASP A 197 19.78 -20.87 10.45
CA ASP A 197 20.40 -20.20 11.59
C ASP A 197 19.53 -19.05 12.10
N PHE A 198 18.35 -18.84 11.51
CA PHE A 198 17.41 -17.83 11.98
C PHE A 198 16.83 -18.22 13.34
N ILE A 199 16.79 -17.25 14.25
CA ILE A 199 16.21 -17.39 15.58
C ILE A 199 15.02 -16.46 15.80
N LEU A 200 14.90 -15.40 14.99
CA LEU A 200 13.86 -14.39 15.03
C LEU A 200 13.04 -14.36 13.74
N ILE A 201 13.67 -14.37 12.56
CA ILE A 201 12.94 -14.44 11.28
C ILE A 201 12.15 -15.76 11.24
N GLY A 202 10.86 -15.67 10.88
CA GLY A 202 9.95 -16.83 10.87
C GLY A 202 9.28 -17.10 12.23
N THR A 203 9.53 -16.29 13.26
CA THR A 203 8.84 -16.36 14.55
C THR A 203 7.77 -15.27 14.70
N SER A 204 6.88 -15.41 15.69
CA SER A 204 5.79 -14.46 15.96
C SER A 204 6.00 -13.70 17.29
N PRO A 205 6.95 -12.76 17.37
CA PRO A 205 7.12 -11.94 18.55
C PRO A 205 5.95 -10.95 18.71
N ARG A 206 5.78 -10.40 19.92
CA ARG A 206 4.85 -9.29 20.12
C ARG A 206 5.31 -8.08 19.30
N ARG A 207 4.39 -7.40 18.62
CA ARG A 207 4.73 -6.23 17.82
C ARG A 207 5.28 -5.10 18.68
N LEU A 208 6.31 -4.42 18.16
CA LEU A 208 6.99 -3.29 18.81
C LEU A 208 6.04 -2.13 19.16
N ASP A 209 5.01 -1.93 18.37
CA ASP A 209 4.04 -0.84 18.48
C ASP A 209 2.78 -1.19 19.30
N THR A 210 2.66 -2.42 19.80
CA THR A 210 1.47 -2.89 20.54
C THR A 210 1.19 -2.05 21.79
N LYS A 211 2.22 -1.80 22.60
CA LYS A 211 2.08 -1.11 23.89
C LYS A 211 1.48 0.28 23.70
N ALA A 212 2.04 1.06 22.76
CA ALA A 212 1.59 2.42 22.50
C ALA A 212 0.16 2.46 21.91
N LYS A 213 -0.20 1.50 21.06
CA LYS A 213 -1.54 1.42 20.46
C LYS A 213 -2.62 1.01 21.46
N THR A 214 -2.28 0.20 22.47
CA THR A 214 -3.24 -0.32 23.45
C THR A 214 -3.45 0.57 24.67
N ASN A 215 -2.49 1.45 24.99
CA ASN A 215 -2.59 2.38 26.12
C ASN A 215 -2.88 3.84 25.70
N GLY A 216 -3.08 4.10 24.40
CA GLY A 216 -3.37 5.43 23.87
C GLY A 216 -2.17 6.38 23.78
N SER A 217 -0.93 5.90 23.94
CA SER A 217 0.27 6.73 23.82
C SER A 217 0.83 6.81 22.40
N ALA A 218 0.33 5.98 21.47
CA ALA A 218 0.65 6.05 20.05
C ALA A 218 0.29 7.43 19.48
N GLN A 219 1.14 7.97 18.60
CA GLN A 219 0.92 9.25 17.95
C GLN A 219 0.56 9.02 16.48
N PHE A 220 -0.70 9.29 16.12
CA PHE A 220 -1.18 9.38 14.75
C PHE A 220 -1.10 10.82 14.26
N GLY A 221 -1.23 11.05 12.94
CA GLY A 221 -1.22 12.41 12.38
C GLY A 221 -2.23 13.35 13.06
N ILE A 222 -3.43 12.82 13.34
CA ILE A 222 -4.50 13.58 14.00
C ILE A 222 -4.21 13.92 15.46
N ASP A 223 -3.23 13.28 16.10
CA ASP A 223 -2.93 13.50 17.52
C ASP A 223 -2.00 14.70 17.76
N ALA A 224 -1.34 15.23 16.72
CA ALA A 224 -0.36 16.30 16.86
C ALA A 224 -0.91 17.51 17.67
N GLN A 225 -0.26 17.88 18.77
CA GLN A 225 -0.64 19.02 19.60
C GLN A 225 0.52 20.01 19.67
N ILE A 226 0.35 21.19 19.07
CA ILE A 226 1.38 22.24 19.06
C ILE A 226 0.92 23.41 19.95
N PRO A 227 1.78 23.98 20.81
CA PRO A 227 1.41 25.15 21.59
C PRO A 227 0.84 26.28 20.73
N GLY A 228 -0.31 26.83 21.15
CA GLY A 228 -1.01 27.89 20.42
C GLY A 228 -1.77 27.43 19.17
N MET A 229 -1.81 26.13 18.90
CA MET A 229 -2.50 25.57 17.73
C MET A 229 -4.00 25.83 17.76
N LYS A 230 -4.57 26.10 16.58
CA LYS A 230 -6.02 26.15 16.33
C LYS A 230 -6.48 24.95 15.51
N ILE A 231 -7.76 24.66 15.50
CA ILE A 231 -8.34 23.55 14.72
C ILE A 231 -9.29 24.11 13.67
N GLY A 232 -9.10 23.70 12.42
CA GLY A 232 -9.97 24.08 11.31
C GLY A 232 -10.73 22.90 10.71
N ARG A 233 -12.02 23.12 10.42
CA ARG A 233 -12.85 22.23 9.62
C ARG A 233 -12.81 22.71 8.18
N ILE A 234 -12.50 21.82 7.24
CA ILE A 234 -12.58 22.08 5.80
C ILE A 234 -13.96 21.65 5.27
N MET A 235 -14.46 22.40 4.28
CA MET A 235 -15.55 22.01 3.38
C MET A 235 -15.14 22.39 1.94
N ALA A 236 -15.08 21.42 1.04
CA ALA A 236 -14.89 21.62 -0.37
C ALA A 236 -16.23 21.74 -1.10
N CYS A 237 -16.20 22.22 -2.34
CA CYS A 237 -17.37 22.19 -3.20
C CYS A 237 -17.86 20.74 -3.35
N PRO A 238 -19.16 20.45 -3.14
CA PRO A 238 -19.69 19.09 -3.25
C PRO A 238 -19.74 18.59 -4.70
N VAL A 239 -19.43 19.44 -5.69
CA VAL A 239 -19.31 19.09 -7.11
C VAL A 239 -17.93 19.47 -7.62
N LYS A 240 -17.19 18.50 -8.15
CA LYS A 240 -15.83 18.71 -8.68
C LYS A 240 -15.85 19.69 -9.85
N GLY A 241 -14.97 20.69 -9.81
CA GLY A 241 -14.90 21.77 -10.80
C GLY A 241 -15.84 22.95 -10.51
N GLY A 242 -16.59 22.91 -9.40
CA GLY A 242 -17.29 24.07 -8.87
C GLY A 242 -16.40 24.97 -8.02
N HIS A 243 -16.92 26.15 -7.66
CA HIS A 243 -16.20 27.15 -6.87
C HIS A 243 -17.12 27.85 -5.86
N LEU A 244 -16.51 28.43 -4.82
CA LEU A 244 -17.18 29.16 -3.75
C LEU A 244 -17.68 30.51 -4.29
N SER A 245 -18.99 30.74 -4.25
CA SER A 245 -19.61 32.00 -4.70
C SER A 245 -19.95 32.95 -3.55
N GLY A 246 -20.10 32.44 -2.33
CA GLY A 246 -20.37 33.27 -1.16
C GLY A 246 -20.42 32.50 0.16
N TYR A 247 -20.35 33.22 1.27
CA TYR A 247 -20.56 32.69 2.62
C TYR A 247 -20.81 33.84 3.60
N ASN A 248 -21.45 33.56 4.73
CA ASN A 248 -21.72 34.52 5.80
C ASN A 248 -20.57 34.56 6.82
N ARG A 249 -19.53 35.33 6.51
CA ARG A 249 -18.36 35.50 7.39
C ARG A 249 -18.73 36.04 8.78
N ALA A 250 -19.67 36.98 8.85
CA ALA A 250 -20.06 37.61 10.11
C ALA A 250 -20.75 36.60 11.05
N ALA A 251 -21.65 35.77 10.52
CA ALA A 251 -22.31 34.72 11.29
C ALA A 251 -21.33 33.66 11.79
N ALA A 252 -20.36 33.26 10.96
CA ALA A 252 -19.30 32.36 11.40
C ALA A 252 -18.49 32.94 12.56
N LEU A 253 -18.03 34.20 12.46
CA LEU A 253 -17.25 34.86 13.51
C LEU A 253 -18.05 35.18 14.77
N ALA A 254 -19.38 35.24 14.69
CA ALA A 254 -20.24 35.41 15.85
C ALA A 254 -20.34 34.13 16.71
N VAL A 255 -19.97 32.96 16.19
CA VAL A 255 -19.92 31.71 16.96
C VAL A 255 -18.74 31.77 17.92
N ALA A 256 -19.03 31.62 19.22
CA ALA A 256 -18.01 31.64 20.27
C ALA A 256 -16.91 30.60 20.01
N GLY A 257 -15.65 31.04 20.07
CA GLY A 257 -14.47 30.21 19.82
C GLY A 257 -14.07 30.11 18.34
N VAL A 258 -14.81 30.70 17.40
CA VAL A 258 -14.31 30.85 16.01
C VAL A 258 -13.29 31.97 15.96
N VAL A 259 -12.14 31.68 15.37
CA VAL A 259 -10.99 32.59 15.28
C VAL A 259 -10.88 33.21 13.89
N ASN A 260 -11.08 32.41 12.83
CA ASN A 260 -10.95 32.89 11.47
C ASN A 260 -11.75 32.05 10.46
N VAL A 261 -11.98 32.63 9.28
CA VAL A 261 -12.53 31.94 8.10
C VAL A 261 -11.59 32.24 6.94
N VAL A 262 -11.04 31.19 6.34
CA VAL A 262 -10.10 31.25 5.22
C VAL A 262 -10.67 30.48 4.03
N THR A 263 -10.32 30.88 2.81
CA THR A 263 -10.93 30.35 1.58
C THR A 263 -9.89 29.97 0.54
N LEU A 264 -10.27 29.02 -0.30
CA LEU A 264 -9.69 28.68 -1.59
C LEU A 264 -10.79 28.83 -2.66
N PRO A 265 -10.47 28.81 -3.97
CA PRO A 265 -11.49 28.90 -5.00
C PRO A 265 -12.58 27.83 -4.88
N ASP A 266 -12.21 26.61 -4.50
CA ASP A 266 -13.07 25.42 -4.45
C ASP A 266 -13.34 24.92 -3.03
N ALA A 267 -12.88 25.63 -1.99
CA ALA A 267 -13.01 25.17 -0.61
C ALA A 267 -13.00 26.32 0.41
N ILE A 268 -13.52 26.06 1.60
CA ILE A 268 -13.52 26.97 2.75
C ILE A 268 -13.07 26.22 4.00
N ALA A 269 -12.34 26.89 4.88
CA ALA A 269 -12.03 26.38 6.21
C ALA A 269 -12.43 27.38 7.29
N VAL A 270 -13.15 26.90 8.30
CA VAL A 270 -13.46 27.67 9.51
C VAL A 270 -12.55 27.19 10.62
N ILE A 271 -11.78 28.12 11.18
CA ILE A 271 -10.77 27.87 12.22
C ILE A 271 -11.31 28.33 13.56
N GLY A 272 -11.27 27.46 14.56
CA GLY A 272 -11.66 27.77 15.93
C GLY A 272 -10.62 27.32 16.96
N GLU A 273 -10.86 27.70 18.20
CA GLU A 273 -10.09 27.27 19.38
C GLU A 273 -10.16 25.74 19.59
N HIS A 274 -11.24 25.12 19.13
CA HIS A 274 -11.46 23.69 19.19
C HIS A 274 -12.39 23.25 18.04
N MET A 275 -12.39 21.95 17.73
CA MET A 275 -13.14 21.39 16.60
C MET A 275 -14.63 21.73 16.61
N TRP A 276 -15.27 21.74 17.79
CA TRP A 276 -16.70 22.09 17.89
C TRP A 276 -17.01 23.51 17.42
N ALA A 277 -16.17 24.51 17.76
CA ALA A 277 -16.35 25.88 17.30
C ALA A 277 -16.17 25.97 15.78
N ALA A 278 -15.17 25.27 15.22
CA ALA A 278 -14.98 25.17 13.78
C ALA A 278 -16.19 24.55 13.06
N ILE A 279 -16.78 23.48 13.61
CA ILE A 279 -18.00 22.85 13.07
C ILE A 279 -19.17 23.84 13.07
N LYS A 280 -19.46 24.47 14.21
CA LYS A 280 -20.58 25.42 14.34
C LYS A 280 -20.37 26.70 13.53
N GLY A 281 -19.14 27.18 13.45
CA GLY A 281 -18.78 28.29 12.58
C GLY A 281 -18.98 27.96 11.10
N MET A 282 -18.66 26.74 10.66
CA MET A 282 -18.92 26.31 9.28
C MET A 282 -20.42 26.19 8.98
N GLU A 283 -21.23 25.67 9.91
CA GLU A 283 -22.68 25.67 9.78
C GLU A 283 -23.25 27.10 9.65
N ALA A 284 -22.77 28.04 10.47
CA ALA A 284 -23.17 29.45 10.43
C ALA A 284 -22.65 30.20 9.19
N ALA A 285 -21.47 29.83 8.68
CA ALA A 285 -20.91 30.38 7.45
C ALA A 285 -21.81 30.10 6.24
N PHE A 286 -22.51 28.96 6.24
CA PHE A 286 -23.42 28.53 5.16
C PHE A 286 -22.84 28.77 3.75
N PRO A 287 -21.77 28.05 3.36
CA PRO A 287 -21.11 28.26 2.07
C PRO A 287 -22.03 28.03 0.88
N GLN A 288 -21.96 28.92 -0.09
CA GLN A 288 -22.71 28.90 -1.35
C GLN A 288 -21.74 28.61 -2.50
N TRP A 289 -22.22 27.83 -3.47
CA TRP A 289 -21.37 27.26 -4.51
C TRP A 289 -21.97 27.47 -5.89
N GLU A 290 -21.10 27.72 -6.86
CA GLU A 290 -21.39 27.51 -8.28
C GLU A 290 -20.81 26.17 -8.70
N TYR A 291 -21.68 25.20 -9.02
CA TYR A 291 -21.30 23.79 -9.18
C TYR A 291 -20.54 23.45 -10.48
N GLY A 292 -20.39 24.41 -11.39
CA GLY A 292 -19.57 24.24 -12.60
C GLY A 292 -20.10 23.17 -13.57
N PRO A 293 -19.24 22.62 -14.44
CA PRO A 293 -19.64 21.77 -15.57
C PRO A 293 -20.20 20.40 -15.17
N ASN A 294 -19.84 19.90 -13.97
CA ASN A 294 -20.25 18.58 -13.51
C ASN A 294 -21.56 18.59 -12.70
N ALA A 295 -22.27 19.73 -12.61
CA ALA A 295 -23.45 19.91 -11.77
C ALA A 295 -24.65 18.98 -12.06
N THR A 296 -24.62 18.27 -13.20
CA THR A 296 -25.68 17.35 -13.61
C THR A 296 -25.19 15.91 -13.79
N THR A 297 -23.89 15.65 -13.59
CA THR A 297 -23.29 14.33 -13.85
C THR A 297 -23.81 13.30 -12.86
N SER A 298 -24.30 12.18 -13.36
CA SER A 298 -24.69 11.01 -12.57
C SER A 298 -23.76 9.81 -12.81
N THR A 299 -23.81 8.80 -11.93
CA THR A 299 -23.14 7.52 -12.18
C THR A 299 -23.65 6.84 -13.47
N ALA A 300 -24.93 7.00 -13.81
CA ALA A 300 -25.48 6.46 -15.05
C ALA A 300 -24.83 7.07 -16.30
N ASP A 301 -24.56 8.38 -16.28
CA ASP A 301 -23.86 9.07 -17.38
C ASP A 301 -22.42 8.55 -17.54
N ILE A 302 -21.69 8.42 -16.42
CA ILE A 302 -20.33 7.89 -16.40
C ILE A 302 -20.31 6.45 -16.95
N LEU A 303 -21.22 5.60 -16.50
CA LEU A 303 -21.32 4.21 -16.95
C LEU A 303 -21.66 4.11 -18.44
N ALA A 304 -22.56 4.96 -18.94
CA ALA A 304 -22.90 4.99 -20.37
C ALA A 304 -21.68 5.37 -21.23
N GLN A 305 -20.86 6.32 -20.77
CA GLN A 305 -19.60 6.69 -21.44
C GLN A 305 -18.58 5.55 -21.42
N MET A 306 -18.36 4.92 -20.26
CA MET A 306 -17.44 3.77 -20.13
C MET A 306 -17.89 2.58 -20.99
N LYS A 307 -19.18 2.25 -20.99
CA LYS A 307 -19.73 1.20 -21.85
C LYS A 307 -19.44 1.47 -23.32
N LYS A 308 -19.62 2.70 -23.79
CA LYS A 308 -19.30 3.10 -25.16
C LYS A 308 -17.80 3.02 -25.44
N ALA A 309 -16.95 3.45 -24.51
CA ALA A 309 -15.50 3.36 -24.63
C ALA A 309 -15.02 1.90 -24.76
N SER A 310 -15.60 0.99 -23.96
CA SER A 310 -15.24 -0.43 -23.96
C SER A 310 -15.48 -1.17 -25.29
N GLU A 311 -16.28 -0.59 -26.19
CA GLU A 311 -16.56 -1.15 -27.53
C GLU A 311 -15.40 -0.90 -28.51
N GLN A 312 -14.49 0.01 -28.19
CA GLN A 312 -13.30 0.32 -28.97
C GLN A 312 -12.13 -0.61 -28.62
N SER A 313 -11.17 -0.75 -29.54
CA SER A 313 -9.89 -1.41 -29.23
C SER A 313 -9.08 -0.58 -28.24
N GLY A 314 -8.31 -1.25 -27.39
CA GLY A 314 -7.48 -0.62 -26.36
C GLY A 314 -6.00 -0.68 -26.68
N VAL A 315 -5.19 -0.12 -25.78
CA VAL A 315 -3.73 -0.32 -25.79
C VAL A 315 -3.47 -1.78 -25.40
N VAL A 316 -2.70 -2.49 -26.22
CA VAL A 316 -2.40 -3.91 -26.00
C VAL A 316 -1.39 -4.07 -24.86
N ALA A 317 -1.77 -4.82 -23.82
CA ALA A 317 -0.90 -5.21 -22.72
C ALA A 317 -0.25 -6.57 -22.96
N VAL A 318 -1.03 -7.54 -23.45
CA VAL A 318 -0.56 -8.90 -23.78
C VAL A 318 -1.16 -9.33 -25.10
N LYS A 319 -0.33 -9.96 -25.95
CA LYS A 319 -0.76 -10.60 -27.19
C LYS A 319 0.05 -11.85 -27.44
N ASN A 320 -0.52 -12.98 -27.04
CA ASN A 320 -0.02 -14.33 -27.31
C ASN A 320 -0.94 -15.00 -28.33
N GLY A 321 -0.36 -15.66 -29.34
CA GLY A 321 -1.14 -16.35 -30.37
C GLY A 321 -2.18 -15.45 -31.06
N ASN A 322 -3.33 -16.02 -31.39
CA ASN A 322 -4.48 -15.33 -31.98
C ASN A 322 -5.78 -15.67 -31.23
N ALA A 323 -5.96 -15.03 -30.06
CA ALA A 323 -7.14 -15.18 -29.20
C ALA A 323 -8.47 -15.06 -29.95
N GLN A 324 -8.58 -14.11 -30.89
CA GLN A 324 -9.82 -13.87 -31.62
C GLN A 324 -10.19 -15.02 -32.55
N GLU A 325 -9.22 -15.62 -33.23
CA GLU A 325 -9.47 -16.79 -34.08
C GLU A 325 -9.75 -18.03 -33.24
N ALA A 326 -8.98 -18.24 -32.18
CA ALA A 326 -9.15 -19.39 -31.30
C ALA A 326 -10.53 -19.38 -30.61
N LEU A 327 -11.04 -18.21 -30.22
CA LEU A 327 -12.39 -18.03 -29.68
C LEU A 327 -13.52 -18.37 -30.67
N LYS A 328 -13.27 -18.37 -31.99
CA LYS A 328 -14.27 -18.83 -32.97
C LYS A 328 -14.37 -20.36 -33.03
N GLN A 329 -13.29 -21.04 -32.66
CA GLN A 329 -13.16 -22.50 -32.68
C GLN A 329 -13.38 -23.13 -31.29
N ALA A 330 -13.70 -22.32 -30.28
CA ALA A 330 -13.91 -22.79 -28.91
C ALA A 330 -15.08 -23.77 -28.82
N HIS A 331 -14.90 -24.86 -28.09
CA HIS A 331 -15.97 -25.83 -27.82
C HIS A 331 -16.99 -25.26 -26.83
N THR A 332 -16.51 -24.57 -25.81
CA THR A 332 -17.31 -23.79 -24.86
C THR A 332 -16.83 -22.35 -24.91
N ARG A 333 -17.73 -21.38 -25.04
CA ARG A 333 -17.40 -19.95 -25.09
C ARG A 333 -18.34 -19.14 -24.22
N ILE A 334 -17.77 -18.18 -23.52
CA ILE A 334 -18.49 -17.21 -22.70
C ILE A 334 -18.05 -15.82 -23.11
N ASP A 335 -19.03 -14.97 -23.40
CA ASP A 335 -18.86 -13.53 -23.54
C ASP A 335 -19.59 -12.86 -22.37
N ALA A 336 -18.88 -12.01 -21.63
CA ALA A 336 -19.40 -11.39 -20.42
C ALA A 336 -18.93 -9.95 -20.25
N VAL A 337 -19.71 -9.22 -19.46
CA VAL A 337 -19.36 -7.90 -18.94
C VAL A 337 -19.31 -7.99 -17.43
N TYR A 338 -18.29 -7.38 -16.84
CA TYR A 338 -18.13 -7.22 -15.41
C TYR A 338 -18.07 -5.75 -15.04
N GLU A 339 -18.71 -5.41 -13.93
CA GLU A 339 -18.82 -4.03 -13.44
C GLU A 339 -18.38 -3.93 -12.00
N LEU A 340 -17.48 -3.00 -11.71
CA LEU A 340 -17.02 -2.72 -10.37
C LEU A 340 -17.18 -1.22 -10.05
N PRO A 341 -17.81 -0.86 -8.92
CA PRO A 341 -18.19 0.52 -8.64
C PRO A 341 -17.01 1.39 -8.22
N PHE A 342 -17.21 2.70 -8.14
CA PHE A 342 -16.29 3.55 -7.37
C PHE A 342 -16.31 3.15 -5.90
N LEU A 343 -15.17 3.28 -5.21
CA LEU A 343 -15.07 2.98 -3.77
C LEU A 343 -14.31 4.06 -3.02
N ALA A 344 -14.80 4.40 -1.83
CA ALA A 344 -14.06 5.16 -0.85
C ALA A 344 -13.13 4.22 -0.06
N HIS A 345 -12.03 4.77 0.44
CA HIS A 345 -11.09 4.10 1.32
C HIS A 345 -11.64 3.97 2.73
N ALA A 346 -12.37 5.01 3.16
CA ALA A 346 -13.01 5.14 4.46
C ALA A 346 -12.13 4.73 5.67
N PRO A 347 -10.87 5.21 5.77
CA PRO A 347 -10.01 4.92 6.93
C PRO A 347 -10.66 5.39 8.24
N LEU A 348 -10.27 4.82 9.39
CA LEU A 348 -10.85 5.25 10.68
C LEU A 348 -10.40 6.67 11.04
N GLU A 349 -9.15 7.02 10.78
CA GLU A 349 -8.62 8.37 10.91
C GLU A 349 -8.94 9.21 9.65
N PRO A 350 -9.82 10.22 9.74
CA PRO A 350 -10.11 11.11 8.61
C PRO A 350 -8.87 11.89 8.16
N ILE A 351 -8.90 12.37 6.91
CA ILE A 351 -7.85 13.25 6.38
C ILE A 351 -7.64 14.45 7.32
N ASN A 352 -6.37 14.64 7.68
CA ASN A 352 -5.93 15.71 8.56
C ASN A 352 -4.48 16.09 8.24
N THR A 353 -4.13 17.35 8.50
CA THR A 353 -2.76 17.84 8.42
C THR A 353 -2.58 18.99 9.40
N THR A 354 -1.54 18.93 10.22
CA THR A 354 -1.16 20.03 11.11
C THR A 354 0.04 20.76 10.53
N LEU A 355 -0.05 22.08 10.36
CA LEU A 355 1.02 22.88 9.80
C LEU A 355 1.32 24.10 10.66
N HIS A 356 2.58 24.50 10.71
CA HIS A 356 3.01 25.82 11.16
C HIS A 356 3.94 26.42 10.10
N ILE A 357 3.41 27.36 9.33
CA ILE A 357 4.14 28.01 8.22
C ILE A 357 4.61 29.39 8.70
N ARG A 358 5.92 29.62 8.60
CA ARG A 358 6.60 30.87 8.94
C ARG A 358 7.33 31.41 7.70
N PRO A 359 7.77 32.68 7.68
CA PRO A 359 8.47 33.25 6.53
C PRO A 359 9.74 32.51 6.13
N ASP A 360 10.41 31.85 7.08
CA ASP A 360 11.72 31.21 6.93
C ASP A 360 11.66 29.67 6.92
N GLY A 361 10.49 29.07 7.15
CA GLY A 361 10.35 27.62 7.16
C GLY A 361 8.97 27.13 7.57
N ALA A 362 8.77 25.81 7.49
CA ALA A 362 7.52 25.18 7.88
C ALA A 362 7.73 23.87 8.63
N ASP A 363 6.82 23.57 9.56
CA ASP A 363 6.67 22.25 10.16
C ASP A 363 5.34 21.63 9.73
N VAL A 364 5.39 20.35 9.38
CA VAL A 364 4.22 19.56 8.94
C VAL A 364 4.15 18.30 9.78
N TRP A 365 3.12 18.15 10.60
CA TRP A 365 2.81 16.91 11.32
C TRP A 365 1.65 16.20 10.62
N VAL A 366 1.91 15.00 10.12
CA VAL A 366 0.98 14.28 9.25
C VAL A 366 1.23 12.77 9.34
N GLY A 367 0.21 11.95 9.11
CA GLY A 367 0.38 10.54 8.77
C GLY A 367 0.25 10.37 7.26
N THR A 368 1.36 10.12 6.56
CA THR A 368 1.40 9.96 5.09
C THR A 368 2.25 8.76 4.67
N GLN A 369 1.87 8.15 3.54
CA GLN A 369 2.67 7.12 2.89
C GLN A 369 3.79 7.72 2.04
N VAL A 370 3.78 9.03 1.77
CA VAL A 370 4.69 9.71 0.82
C VAL A 370 5.29 10.99 1.42
N PRO A 371 6.14 10.90 2.46
CA PRO A 371 6.71 12.06 3.14
C PRO A 371 7.48 13.02 2.21
N GLY A 372 8.19 12.48 1.21
CA GLY A 372 8.88 13.29 0.20
C GLY A 372 7.93 14.16 -0.63
N ARG A 373 6.81 13.59 -1.10
CA ARG A 373 5.77 14.35 -1.84
C ARG A 373 5.03 15.32 -0.93
N ALA A 374 4.75 14.94 0.32
CA ALA A 374 4.15 15.84 1.30
C ALA A 374 5.00 17.11 1.50
N ARG A 375 6.32 16.97 1.57
CA ARG A 375 7.24 18.12 1.62
C ARG A 375 7.13 18.99 0.37
N GLN A 376 7.05 18.37 -0.81
CA GLN A 376 6.93 19.09 -2.08
C GLN A 376 5.60 19.86 -2.18
N GLU A 377 4.48 19.27 -1.76
CA GLU A 377 3.18 19.94 -1.71
C GLU A 377 3.20 21.23 -0.87
N VAL A 378 3.91 21.20 0.27
CA VAL A 378 4.07 22.39 1.11
C VAL A 378 5.02 23.40 0.47
N ALA A 379 6.09 22.95 -0.17
CA ALA A 379 6.99 23.82 -0.94
C ALA A 379 6.24 24.55 -2.06
N ASP A 380 5.44 23.84 -2.85
CA ASP A 380 4.67 24.39 -3.96
C ASP A 380 3.59 25.37 -3.48
N ALA A 381 2.92 25.06 -2.35
CA ALA A 381 1.91 25.93 -1.79
C ALA A 381 2.46 27.25 -1.23
N THR A 382 3.72 27.27 -0.76
CA THR A 382 4.31 28.37 0.02
C THR A 382 5.43 29.12 -0.69
N GLY A 383 6.11 28.49 -1.66
CA GLY A 383 7.35 28.97 -2.26
C GLY A 383 8.60 28.76 -1.39
N LEU A 384 8.48 28.07 -0.24
CA LEU A 384 9.63 27.74 0.60
C LEU A 384 10.50 26.68 -0.08
N ARG A 385 11.81 26.73 0.21
CA ARG A 385 12.73 25.69 -0.26
C ARG A 385 12.49 24.39 0.51
N PRO A 386 12.54 23.20 -0.14
CA PRO A 386 12.26 21.93 0.53
C PRO A 386 13.10 21.69 1.80
N GLU A 387 14.37 22.10 1.83
CA GLU A 387 15.24 21.96 3.00
C GLU A 387 14.82 22.81 4.21
N SER A 388 13.93 23.79 4.01
CA SER A 388 13.38 24.64 5.07
C SER A 388 12.03 24.11 5.60
N ILE A 389 11.63 22.91 5.18
CA ILE A 389 10.35 22.27 5.53
C ILE A 389 10.64 20.95 6.25
N ALA A 390 10.27 20.88 7.54
CA ALA A 390 10.36 19.67 8.34
C ALA A 390 9.05 18.88 8.27
N VAL A 391 9.14 17.62 7.84
CA VAL A 391 8.02 16.67 7.87
C VAL A 391 8.18 15.72 9.04
N HIS A 392 7.23 15.79 9.98
CA HIS A 392 7.12 14.93 11.15
C HIS A 392 6.08 13.85 10.83
N ASN A 393 6.53 12.75 10.22
CA ASN A 393 5.63 11.68 9.80
C ASN A 393 5.22 10.79 10.99
N HIS A 394 3.92 10.66 11.22
CA HIS A 394 3.33 9.91 12.32
C HIS A 394 2.73 8.57 11.85
N LEU A 395 2.27 7.76 12.81
CA LEU A 395 1.49 6.57 12.49
C LEU A 395 0.21 6.96 11.73
N ILE A 396 -0.32 6.00 10.96
CA ILE A 396 -1.52 6.21 10.14
C ILE A 396 -2.68 5.36 10.68
N GLY A 397 -3.84 5.97 10.93
CA GLY A 397 -5.07 5.30 11.38
C GLY A 397 -5.88 4.67 10.23
N GLY A 398 -5.18 3.95 9.35
CA GLY A 398 -5.69 3.38 8.11
C GLY A 398 -5.27 4.18 6.87
N GLY A 399 -4.51 3.56 5.96
CA GLY A 399 -4.11 4.15 4.69
C GLY A 399 -4.96 3.62 3.54
N PHE A 400 -4.90 2.30 3.31
CA PHE A 400 -5.64 1.58 2.27
C PHE A 400 -5.47 2.14 0.84
N GLY A 401 -4.42 2.95 0.60
CA GLY A 401 -4.22 3.68 -0.66
C GLY A 401 -4.52 5.19 -0.54
N ARG A 402 -5.44 5.60 0.36
CA ARG A 402 -5.84 7.00 0.57
C ARG A 402 -4.67 7.93 0.87
N ARG A 403 -3.69 7.45 1.66
CA ARG A 403 -2.57 8.26 2.18
C ARG A 403 -1.36 8.30 1.25
N LEU A 404 -1.47 7.73 0.05
CA LEU A 404 -0.58 8.01 -1.10
C LEU A 404 -0.95 9.34 -1.77
N ASP A 405 -2.19 9.81 -1.60
CA ASP A 405 -2.60 11.14 -2.06
C ASP A 405 -2.07 12.22 -1.13
N SER A 406 -1.28 13.13 -1.69
CA SER A 406 -0.68 14.26 -0.98
C SER A 406 -1.39 15.60 -1.29
N ASN A 407 -2.33 15.62 -2.24
CA ASN A 407 -3.10 16.82 -2.61
C ASN A 407 -3.83 17.46 -1.41
N SER A 408 -4.31 16.63 -0.47
CA SER A 408 -4.95 17.10 0.77
C SER A 408 -3.98 17.87 1.68
N ILE A 409 -2.70 17.48 1.70
CA ILE A 409 -1.62 18.18 2.43
C ILE A 409 -1.36 19.53 1.75
N GLY A 410 -1.29 19.57 0.42
CA GLY A 410 -1.18 20.81 -0.34
C GLY A 410 -2.37 21.75 -0.12
N GLN A 411 -3.60 21.22 -0.09
CA GLN A 411 -4.80 22.00 0.25
C GLN A 411 -4.70 22.60 1.65
N ALA A 412 -4.30 21.79 2.63
CA ALA A 412 -4.09 22.24 4.00
C ALA A 412 -3.01 23.32 4.09
N ALA A 413 -1.90 23.19 3.36
CA ALA A 413 -0.84 24.21 3.29
C ALA A 413 -1.32 25.54 2.69
N ARG A 414 -2.15 25.49 1.64
CA ARG A 414 -2.75 26.70 1.03
C ARG A 414 -3.71 27.44 1.96
N PHE A 415 -4.37 26.74 2.88
CA PHE A 415 -5.13 27.38 3.96
C PHE A 415 -4.22 27.88 5.07
N ALA A 416 -3.29 27.06 5.55
CA ALA A 416 -2.43 27.37 6.69
C ALA A 416 -1.53 28.58 6.44
N LYS A 417 -1.08 28.83 5.20
CA LYS A 417 -0.28 30.02 4.87
C LYS A 417 -1.02 31.35 5.04
N GLN A 418 -2.35 31.32 5.20
CA GLN A 418 -3.18 32.50 5.40
C GLN A 418 -3.28 32.91 6.88
N VAL A 419 -2.66 32.16 7.80
CA VAL A 419 -2.69 32.42 9.24
C VAL A 419 -1.29 32.37 9.87
N PRO A 420 -1.01 33.15 10.93
CA PRO A 420 0.33 33.24 11.52
C PRO A 420 0.58 32.24 12.67
N TYR A 421 -0.32 31.29 12.91
CA TYR A 421 -0.25 30.35 14.03
C TYR A 421 -0.33 28.88 13.54
N PRO A 422 0.12 27.90 14.34
CA PRO A 422 -0.06 26.49 14.00
C PRO A 422 -1.55 26.16 13.84
N VAL A 423 -1.90 25.39 12.81
CA VAL A 423 -3.30 24.99 12.57
C VAL A 423 -3.37 23.53 12.15
N LYS A 424 -4.27 22.78 12.80
CA LYS A 424 -4.68 21.44 12.39
C LYS A 424 -5.93 21.54 11.55
N LEU A 425 -5.83 21.18 10.28
CA LEU A 425 -6.94 21.17 9.34
C LEU A 425 -7.45 19.75 9.18
N ILE A 426 -8.77 19.58 9.33
CA ILE A 426 -9.43 18.27 9.40
C ILE A 426 -10.60 18.25 8.42
N TRP A 427 -10.70 17.18 7.65
CA TRP A 427 -11.90 16.81 6.94
C TRP A 427 -12.82 16.04 7.90
N THR A 428 -14.06 16.47 8.06
CA THR A 428 -15.06 15.67 8.79
C THR A 428 -15.26 14.33 8.08
N ARG A 429 -15.78 13.30 8.75
CA ARG A 429 -16.04 12.00 8.12
C ARG A 429 -16.88 12.14 6.84
N GLU A 430 -17.87 13.01 6.87
CA GLU A 430 -18.73 13.32 5.73
C GLU A 430 -17.94 13.92 4.56
N GLU A 431 -16.97 14.77 4.87
CA GLU A 431 -16.09 15.37 3.86
C GLU A 431 -15.10 14.33 3.34
N ASP A 432 -14.55 13.49 4.23
CA ASP A 432 -13.61 12.42 3.93
C ASP A 432 -14.16 11.42 2.91
N ILE A 433 -15.43 11.01 3.05
CA ILE A 433 -16.08 10.12 2.09
C ILE A 433 -16.48 10.84 0.81
N THR A 434 -17.10 12.02 0.92
CA THR A 434 -17.65 12.70 -0.27
C THR A 434 -16.57 13.32 -1.16
N GLN A 435 -15.40 13.61 -0.61
CA GLN A 435 -14.22 14.16 -1.31
C GLN A 435 -13.07 13.15 -1.43
N ASP A 436 -13.33 11.86 -1.17
CA ASP A 436 -12.33 10.81 -1.34
C ASP A 436 -11.81 10.80 -2.80
N GLN A 437 -10.63 10.24 -2.99
CA GLN A 437 -10.09 9.93 -4.30
C GLN A 437 -10.43 8.46 -4.57
N PHE A 438 -11.49 8.20 -5.33
CA PHE A 438 -12.13 6.89 -5.33
C PHE A 438 -11.31 5.82 -6.07
N ARG A 439 -11.45 4.54 -5.69
CA ARG A 439 -11.07 3.45 -6.61
C ARG A 439 -11.81 3.65 -7.92
N PRO A 440 -11.19 3.51 -9.10
CA PRO A 440 -11.89 3.63 -10.37
C PRO A 440 -13.12 2.72 -10.49
N TYR A 441 -14.13 3.19 -11.22
CA TYR A 441 -15.14 2.32 -11.79
C TYR A 441 -14.51 1.56 -12.96
N TYR A 442 -14.81 0.27 -13.08
CA TYR A 442 -14.36 -0.56 -14.20
C TYR A 442 -15.55 -1.18 -14.93
N TYR A 443 -15.49 -1.16 -16.27
CA TYR A 443 -16.44 -1.80 -17.16
C TYR A 443 -15.69 -2.73 -18.11
N ASP A 444 -15.56 -3.98 -17.71
CA ASP A 444 -14.66 -4.90 -18.38
C ASP A 444 -15.43 -5.84 -19.29
N ARG A 445 -14.90 -6.02 -20.51
CA ARG A 445 -15.43 -6.98 -21.47
C ARG A 445 -14.47 -8.15 -21.55
N ILE A 446 -15.02 -9.36 -21.45
CA ILE A 446 -14.24 -10.57 -21.50
C ILE A 446 -14.92 -11.63 -22.36
N SER A 447 -14.14 -12.25 -23.24
CA SER A 447 -14.50 -13.41 -24.03
C SER A 447 -13.48 -14.51 -23.77
N ALA A 448 -13.92 -15.65 -23.28
CA ALA A 448 -13.04 -16.78 -23.00
C ALA A 448 -13.68 -18.08 -23.49
N GLY A 449 -12.86 -19.05 -23.87
CA GLY A 449 -13.38 -20.34 -24.28
C GLY A 449 -12.46 -21.51 -23.97
N LEU A 450 -13.05 -22.70 -23.86
CA LEU A 450 -12.33 -23.96 -23.69
C LEU A 450 -12.33 -24.79 -24.97
N THR A 451 -11.26 -25.55 -25.17
CA THR A 451 -11.21 -26.68 -26.08
C THR A 451 -12.04 -27.85 -25.54
N GLN A 452 -12.30 -28.86 -26.37
CA GLN A 452 -13.06 -30.04 -25.94
C GLN A 452 -12.38 -30.81 -24.79
N ASP A 453 -11.05 -30.81 -24.74
CA ASP A 453 -10.29 -31.43 -23.66
C ASP A 453 -10.23 -30.54 -22.40
N GLY A 454 -10.75 -29.31 -22.42
CA GLY A 454 -10.80 -28.43 -21.25
C GLY A 454 -9.55 -27.58 -21.02
N ALA A 455 -8.74 -27.33 -22.07
CA ALA A 455 -7.72 -26.29 -22.06
C ALA A 455 -8.32 -24.94 -22.49
N ILE A 456 -7.70 -23.82 -22.13
CA ILE A 456 -8.14 -22.50 -22.64
C ILE A 456 -7.83 -22.43 -24.13
N SER A 457 -8.87 -22.35 -24.95
CA SER A 457 -8.77 -22.16 -26.40
C SER A 457 -8.40 -20.73 -26.77
N GLY A 458 -9.02 -19.74 -26.13
CA GLY A 458 -8.74 -18.33 -26.37
C GLY A 458 -9.25 -17.46 -25.23
N TRP A 459 -8.55 -16.35 -24.99
CA TRP A 459 -8.83 -15.40 -23.92
C TRP A 459 -8.68 -13.97 -24.42
N HIS A 460 -9.76 -13.20 -24.42
CA HIS A 460 -9.75 -11.77 -24.75
C HIS A 460 -10.36 -10.98 -23.60
N HIS A 461 -9.56 -10.22 -22.87
CA HIS A 461 -10.00 -9.39 -21.75
C HIS A 461 -9.63 -7.93 -22.03
N ARG A 462 -10.64 -7.07 -22.04
CA ARG A 462 -10.48 -5.62 -22.17
C ARG A 462 -10.91 -4.94 -20.88
N THR A 463 -9.94 -4.35 -20.20
CA THR A 463 -10.16 -3.50 -19.04
C THR A 463 -10.53 -2.10 -19.49
N THR A 464 -11.62 -1.53 -18.96
CA THR A 464 -12.02 -0.14 -19.26
C THR A 464 -12.23 0.65 -17.97
N GLY A 465 -11.48 1.73 -17.79
CA GLY A 465 -11.58 2.58 -16.61
C GLY A 465 -10.51 3.69 -16.58
N SER A 466 -10.44 4.39 -15.44
CA SER A 466 -9.39 5.40 -15.20
C SER A 466 -7.99 4.78 -15.14
N SER A 467 -6.98 5.58 -15.49
CA SER A 467 -5.59 5.27 -15.17
C SER A 467 -5.15 6.07 -13.95
N VAL A 468 -4.94 5.37 -12.83
CA VAL A 468 -4.39 6.00 -11.62
C VAL A 468 -2.91 6.34 -11.85
N THR A 469 -2.16 5.49 -12.54
CA THR A 469 -0.74 5.72 -12.87
C THR A 469 -0.59 7.01 -13.67
N ALA A 470 -1.38 7.22 -14.73
CA ALA A 470 -1.29 8.44 -15.54
C ALA A 470 -1.62 9.72 -14.77
N ARG A 471 -2.37 9.63 -13.65
CA ARG A 471 -2.66 10.79 -12.80
C ARG A 471 -1.57 11.02 -11.76
N TRP A 472 -1.13 9.97 -11.07
CA TRP A 472 -0.31 10.07 -9.87
C TRP A 472 1.19 9.86 -10.14
N TYR A 473 1.54 9.01 -11.11
CA TYR A 473 2.92 8.77 -11.56
C TYR A 473 2.96 8.63 -13.10
N PRO A 474 2.83 9.73 -13.86
CA PRO A 474 2.73 9.68 -15.31
C PRO A 474 3.90 8.99 -16.01
N GLU A 475 5.10 9.05 -15.42
CA GLU A 475 6.31 8.39 -15.93
C GLU A 475 6.23 6.86 -15.85
N GLY A 476 5.34 6.31 -15.02
CA GLY A 476 5.07 4.87 -14.94
C GLY A 476 4.21 4.33 -16.09
N MET A 477 3.64 5.20 -16.94
CA MET A 477 2.86 4.78 -18.10
C MET A 477 3.75 4.19 -19.19
N GLN A 478 3.30 3.10 -19.82
CA GLN A 478 4.05 2.38 -20.85
C GLN A 478 3.38 2.52 -22.21
N ASN A 479 3.79 3.49 -23.02
CA ASN A 479 3.19 3.73 -24.35
C ASN A 479 1.65 3.87 -24.33
N GLY A 480 1.11 4.53 -23.30
CA GLY A 480 -0.34 4.70 -23.09
C GLY A 480 -1.00 3.57 -22.30
N LEU A 481 -0.28 2.50 -21.96
CA LEU A 481 -0.73 1.46 -21.05
C LEU A 481 -0.48 1.86 -19.60
N ASP A 482 -1.49 1.64 -18.75
CA ASP A 482 -1.32 1.61 -17.31
C ASP A 482 -1.06 0.16 -16.87
N PRO A 483 0.17 -0.21 -16.45
CA PRO A 483 0.49 -1.58 -16.09
C PRO A 483 -0.30 -2.07 -14.86
N ASP A 484 -0.65 -1.19 -13.93
CA ASP A 484 -1.48 -1.51 -12.78
C ASP A 484 -2.92 -1.85 -13.22
N ALA A 485 -3.50 -1.07 -14.14
CA ALA A 485 -4.86 -1.30 -14.61
C ALA A 485 -5.07 -2.70 -15.22
N VAL A 486 -4.02 -3.36 -15.72
CA VAL A 486 -4.09 -4.70 -16.32
C VAL A 486 -3.46 -5.80 -15.46
N GLU A 487 -2.90 -5.46 -14.29
CA GLU A 487 -2.27 -6.45 -13.41
C GLU A 487 -3.29 -7.50 -12.93
N GLY A 488 -2.91 -8.77 -12.94
CA GLY A 488 -3.80 -9.90 -12.66
C GLY A 488 -4.60 -10.39 -13.88
N ALA A 489 -4.83 -9.55 -14.90
CA ALA A 489 -5.36 -9.96 -16.20
C ALA A 489 -4.23 -10.30 -17.18
N ALA A 490 -3.19 -9.47 -17.21
CA ALA A 490 -2.00 -9.66 -18.03
C ALA A 490 -1.13 -10.83 -17.56
N GLN A 491 -1.07 -11.06 -16.24
CA GLN A 491 -0.32 -12.14 -15.62
C GLN A 491 -1.28 -13.01 -14.83
N THR A 492 -1.62 -14.18 -15.37
CA THR A 492 -2.53 -15.13 -14.73
C THR A 492 -1.78 -16.39 -14.28
N PRO A 493 -2.29 -17.13 -13.28
CA PRO A 493 -1.80 -18.46 -12.90
C PRO A 493 -1.87 -19.54 -13.99
N TYR A 494 -2.55 -19.27 -15.11
CA TYR A 494 -3.02 -20.29 -16.04
C TYR A 494 -2.30 -20.25 -17.37
N ALA A 495 -2.19 -21.42 -18.00
CA ALA A 495 -1.73 -21.51 -19.37
C ALA A 495 -2.77 -20.91 -20.32
N MET A 496 -2.43 -19.78 -20.94
CA MET A 496 -3.26 -19.06 -21.92
C MET A 496 -2.47 -18.86 -23.23
N PRO A 497 -2.41 -19.87 -24.11
CA PRO A 497 -1.59 -19.80 -25.33
C PRO A 497 -2.06 -18.72 -26.31
N ASP A 498 -3.37 -18.52 -26.40
CA ASP A 498 -4.01 -17.52 -27.25
C ASP A 498 -4.69 -16.46 -26.37
N GLN A 499 -3.94 -15.43 -25.99
CA GLN A 499 -4.34 -14.39 -25.03
C GLN A 499 -4.23 -13.00 -25.65
N LEU A 500 -5.26 -12.19 -25.47
CA LEU A 500 -5.27 -10.76 -25.77
C LEU A 500 -5.78 -10.00 -24.54
N VAL A 501 -4.94 -9.14 -23.99
CA VAL A 501 -5.31 -8.21 -22.90
C VAL A 501 -5.15 -6.78 -23.41
N GLU A 502 -6.20 -5.98 -23.26
CA GLU A 502 -6.25 -4.59 -23.71
C GLU A 502 -6.69 -3.66 -22.58
N PHE A 503 -6.17 -2.44 -22.59
CA PHE A 503 -6.60 -1.36 -21.70
C PHE A 503 -7.25 -0.22 -22.50
N VAL A 504 -8.47 0.15 -22.14
CA VAL A 504 -9.15 1.34 -22.62
C VAL A 504 -9.23 2.36 -21.49
N ARG A 505 -8.43 3.41 -21.62
CA ARG A 505 -8.44 4.52 -20.67
C ARG A 505 -9.70 5.38 -20.87
N ASN A 506 -10.51 5.53 -19.82
CA ASN A 506 -11.65 6.44 -19.79
C ASN A 506 -11.75 7.14 -18.44
N GLU A 507 -11.55 8.46 -18.44
CA GLU A 507 -11.49 9.28 -17.23
C GLU A 507 -12.81 10.04 -17.02
N PRO A 508 -13.50 9.85 -15.88
CA PRO A 508 -14.66 10.67 -15.53
C PRO A 508 -14.23 12.03 -14.96
N ASP A 509 -14.64 13.13 -15.59
CA ASP A 509 -14.28 14.48 -15.12
C ASP A 509 -14.82 14.81 -13.71
N ALA A 510 -15.98 14.24 -13.36
CA ALA A 510 -16.71 14.52 -12.13
C ALA A 510 -16.11 13.91 -10.85
N VAL A 511 -15.14 12.99 -10.97
CA VAL A 511 -14.46 12.39 -9.80
C VAL A 511 -12.96 12.34 -10.02
N THR A 512 -12.20 12.17 -8.94
CA THR A 512 -10.76 11.88 -9.04
C THR A 512 -10.52 10.49 -8.50
N THR A 513 -9.68 9.70 -9.19
CA THR A 513 -9.48 8.29 -8.86
C THR A 513 -8.11 8.01 -8.27
N LEU A 514 -8.00 7.12 -7.29
CA LEU A 514 -6.74 6.72 -6.66
C LEU A 514 -6.71 5.21 -6.47
N TRP A 515 -5.51 4.67 -6.24
CA TRP A 515 -5.31 3.32 -5.78
C TRP A 515 -6.04 3.09 -4.47
N TRP A 516 -6.76 1.97 -4.43
CA TRP A 516 -7.45 1.44 -3.27
C TRP A 516 -6.87 0.06 -2.99
N ARG A 517 -6.73 -0.33 -1.72
CA ARG A 517 -5.97 -1.50 -1.28
C ARG A 517 -6.24 -2.73 -2.16
N GLY A 518 -5.17 -3.17 -2.83
CA GLY A 518 -5.17 -4.30 -3.75
C GLY A 518 -5.17 -3.92 -5.21
N VAL A 519 -5.23 -2.62 -5.52
CA VAL A 519 -4.85 -1.98 -6.80
C VAL A 519 -5.40 -2.72 -8.02
N GLY A 520 -4.62 -2.83 -9.10
CA GLY A 520 -4.94 -3.61 -10.29
C GLY A 520 -5.54 -4.99 -10.02
N PRO A 521 -4.84 -5.87 -9.28
CA PRO A 521 -5.30 -7.24 -9.08
C PRO A 521 -6.71 -7.37 -8.49
N THR A 522 -7.18 -6.42 -7.66
CA THR A 522 -8.49 -6.55 -7.00
C THR A 522 -9.67 -6.56 -7.97
N HIS A 523 -9.58 -5.86 -9.10
CA HIS A 523 -10.64 -5.89 -10.11
C HIS A 523 -10.41 -7.00 -11.14
N ASN A 524 -9.18 -7.16 -11.62
CA ASN A 524 -8.88 -8.14 -12.67
C ASN A 524 -9.01 -9.59 -12.18
N VAL A 525 -8.52 -9.92 -10.97
CA VAL A 525 -8.62 -11.29 -10.44
C VAL A 525 -10.08 -11.67 -10.18
N PHE A 526 -10.94 -10.74 -9.75
CA PHE A 526 -12.38 -10.99 -9.67
C PHE A 526 -12.94 -11.51 -11.01
N ILE A 527 -12.58 -10.85 -12.11
CA ILE A 527 -13.08 -11.16 -13.45
C ILE A 527 -12.48 -12.47 -13.96
N VAL A 528 -11.16 -12.62 -13.86
CA VAL A 528 -10.43 -13.83 -14.30
C VAL A 528 -10.96 -15.06 -13.57
N GLU A 529 -11.01 -15.03 -12.25
CA GLU A 529 -11.43 -16.20 -11.45
C GLU A 529 -12.92 -16.51 -11.57
N SER A 530 -13.76 -15.50 -11.76
CA SER A 530 -15.18 -15.73 -12.05
C SER A 530 -15.34 -16.37 -13.42
N MET A 531 -14.61 -15.92 -14.44
CA MET A 531 -14.67 -16.49 -15.79
C MET A 531 -14.15 -17.93 -15.83
N ILE A 532 -13.06 -18.24 -15.14
CA ILE A 532 -12.56 -19.62 -15.00
C ILE A 532 -13.59 -20.53 -14.33
N ASP A 533 -14.26 -20.03 -13.29
CA ASP A 533 -15.34 -20.77 -12.62
C ASP A 533 -16.56 -20.98 -13.53
N GLU A 534 -16.95 -19.97 -14.31
CA GLU A 534 -18.02 -20.09 -15.31
C GLU A 534 -17.69 -21.13 -16.39
N LEU A 535 -16.46 -21.13 -16.91
CA LEU A 535 -16.01 -22.11 -17.89
C LEU A 535 -16.01 -23.54 -17.31
N ALA A 536 -15.60 -23.71 -16.05
CA ALA A 536 -15.68 -25.01 -15.37
C ALA A 536 -17.12 -25.53 -15.34
N HIS A 537 -18.06 -24.70 -14.88
CA HIS A 537 -19.47 -25.10 -14.78
C HIS A 537 -20.11 -25.37 -16.13
N GLN A 538 -19.88 -24.52 -17.14
CA GLN A 538 -20.43 -24.74 -18.47
C GLN A 538 -19.89 -25.99 -19.17
N SER A 539 -18.67 -26.40 -18.84
CA SER A 539 -18.06 -27.63 -19.36
C SER A 539 -18.30 -28.86 -18.45
N GLY A 540 -19.07 -28.72 -17.37
CA GLY A 540 -19.36 -29.81 -16.44
C GLY A 540 -18.14 -30.30 -15.64
N GLN A 541 -17.10 -29.47 -15.51
CA GLN A 541 -15.88 -29.77 -14.76
C GLN A 541 -15.96 -29.20 -13.35
N ASP A 542 -15.30 -29.88 -12.40
CA ASP A 542 -15.08 -29.32 -11.07
C ASP A 542 -14.18 -28.07 -11.15
N PRO A 543 -14.58 -26.93 -10.54
CA PRO A 543 -13.82 -25.68 -10.64
C PRO A 543 -12.41 -25.72 -10.06
N LEU A 544 -12.14 -26.57 -9.06
CA LEU A 544 -10.82 -26.72 -8.46
C LEU A 544 -9.93 -27.61 -9.34
N ALA A 545 -10.48 -28.70 -9.86
CA ALA A 545 -9.81 -29.59 -10.81
C ALA A 545 -9.39 -28.86 -12.09
N LEU A 546 -10.27 -28.01 -12.65
CA LEU A 546 -9.94 -27.20 -13.82
C LEU A 546 -8.76 -26.26 -13.51
N ARG A 547 -8.77 -25.57 -12.37
CA ARG A 547 -7.66 -24.68 -11.95
C ARG A 547 -6.34 -25.43 -11.84
N LYS A 548 -6.34 -26.61 -11.21
CA LYS A 548 -5.14 -27.47 -11.12
C LYS A 548 -4.63 -27.87 -12.50
N LYS A 549 -5.53 -28.24 -13.42
CA LYS A 549 -5.16 -28.58 -14.79
C LYS A 549 -4.51 -27.39 -15.50
N LEU A 550 -5.13 -26.22 -15.45
CA LEU A 550 -4.66 -25.01 -16.14
C LEU A 550 -3.37 -24.44 -15.54
N ALA A 551 -3.15 -24.63 -14.23
CA ALA A 551 -1.97 -24.18 -13.50
C ALA A 551 -0.89 -25.29 -13.34
N ALA A 552 -0.99 -26.42 -14.05
CA ALA A 552 -0.11 -27.57 -13.85
C ALA A 552 1.39 -27.28 -14.06
N HIS A 553 1.70 -26.24 -14.84
CA HIS A 553 3.04 -25.76 -15.10
C HIS A 553 3.63 -24.91 -13.96
N GLN A 554 2.86 -24.63 -12.90
CA GLN A 554 3.24 -23.79 -11.76
C GLN A 554 3.21 -24.60 -10.45
N PRO A 555 4.33 -25.20 -10.01
CA PRO A 555 4.36 -26.04 -8.81
C PRO A 555 3.89 -25.33 -7.53
N ARG A 556 4.22 -24.04 -7.36
CA ARG A 556 3.78 -23.25 -6.19
C ARG A 556 2.28 -22.96 -6.22
N ALA A 557 1.71 -22.75 -7.41
CA ALA A 557 0.25 -22.65 -7.58
C ALA A 557 -0.46 -23.94 -7.18
N LEU A 558 0.07 -25.10 -7.62
CA LEU A 558 -0.45 -26.40 -7.22
C LEU A 558 -0.34 -26.64 -5.71
N LYS A 559 0.77 -26.20 -5.08
CA LYS A 559 0.98 -26.30 -3.64
C LYS A 559 -0.11 -25.56 -2.86
N VAL A 560 -0.41 -24.31 -3.20
CA VAL A 560 -1.49 -23.55 -2.53
C VAL A 560 -2.87 -24.15 -2.82
N LEU A 561 -3.16 -24.60 -4.05
CA LEU A 561 -4.43 -25.24 -4.41
C LEU A 561 -4.67 -26.55 -3.64
N ASN A 562 -3.66 -27.40 -3.53
CA ASN A 562 -3.75 -28.66 -2.79
C ASN A 562 -3.95 -28.41 -1.30
N GLU A 563 -3.30 -27.39 -0.73
CA GLU A 563 -3.47 -27.06 0.68
C GLU A 563 -4.90 -26.57 0.97
N VAL A 564 -5.46 -25.63 0.17
CA VAL A 564 -6.85 -25.20 0.41
C VAL A 564 -7.87 -26.29 0.15
N GLU A 565 -7.66 -27.17 -0.84
CA GLU A 565 -8.54 -28.32 -1.09
C GLU A 565 -8.64 -29.20 0.17
N LYS A 566 -7.48 -29.56 0.74
CA LYS A 566 -7.38 -30.38 1.95
C LYS A 566 -8.05 -29.69 3.14
N GLN A 567 -7.74 -28.41 3.37
CA GLN A 567 -8.14 -27.70 4.58
C GLN A 567 -9.63 -27.31 4.58
N SER A 568 -10.19 -26.98 3.41
CA SER A 568 -11.60 -26.59 3.28
C SER A 568 -12.57 -27.78 3.24
N GLY A 569 -12.06 -28.99 2.99
CA GLY A 569 -12.91 -30.15 2.74
C GLY A 569 -13.68 -30.03 1.44
N TRP A 570 -13.05 -29.49 0.39
CA TRP A 570 -13.67 -29.31 -0.94
C TRP A 570 -14.34 -30.60 -1.42
N GLY A 571 -15.55 -30.48 -1.98
CA GLY A 571 -16.36 -31.61 -2.43
C GLY A 571 -17.18 -32.31 -1.34
N ARG A 572 -17.09 -31.89 -0.07
CA ARG A 572 -18.00 -32.38 0.99
C ARG A 572 -19.45 -31.99 0.70
N ALA A 573 -20.39 -32.78 1.22
CA ALA A 573 -21.80 -32.41 1.19
C ALA A 573 -22.04 -31.12 1.99
N LEU A 574 -22.78 -30.18 1.40
CA LEU A 574 -23.17 -28.90 1.99
C LEU A 574 -24.67 -28.89 2.30
N PRO A 575 -25.12 -28.13 3.31
CA PRO A 575 -26.55 -27.88 3.52
C PRO A 575 -27.20 -27.21 2.31
N ALA A 576 -28.53 -27.33 2.18
CA ALA A 576 -29.26 -26.62 1.13
C ALA A 576 -29.07 -25.10 1.26
N GLY A 577 -28.83 -24.42 0.13
CA GLY A 577 -28.56 -22.98 0.10
C GLY A 577 -27.12 -22.60 0.49
N HIS A 578 -26.24 -23.56 0.78
CA HIS A 578 -24.81 -23.32 0.93
C HIS A 578 -24.06 -23.53 -0.37
N GLY A 579 -22.92 -22.84 -0.52
CA GLY A 579 -22.00 -23.00 -1.65
C GLY A 579 -20.56 -22.71 -1.23
N MET A 580 -19.62 -23.41 -1.86
CA MET A 580 -18.19 -23.13 -1.75
C MET A 580 -17.68 -22.55 -3.07
N GLY A 581 -16.90 -21.48 -2.98
CA GLY A 581 -16.24 -20.84 -4.11
C GLY A 581 -14.74 -20.81 -3.90
N ILE A 582 -13.98 -21.03 -4.98
CA ILE A 582 -12.52 -20.99 -4.98
C ILE A 582 -12.01 -19.87 -5.87
N ALA A 583 -10.90 -19.24 -5.44
CA ALA A 583 -10.11 -18.30 -6.22
C ALA A 583 -8.62 -18.64 -6.08
N LEU A 584 -7.85 -18.53 -7.17
CA LEU A 584 -6.39 -18.61 -7.21
C LEU A 584 -5.84 -17.33 -7.84
N HIS A 585 -4.77 -16.78 -7.29
CA HIS A 585 -4.05 -15.70 -7.95
C HIS A 585 -2.56 -15.69 -7.63
N TYR A 586 -1.83 -14.99 -8.49
CA TYR A 586 -0.45 -14.59 -8.28
C TYR A 586 -0.39 -13.08 -8.37
N SER A 587 -0.12 -12.42 -7.24
CA SER A 587 -0.04 -10.97 -7.16
C SER A 587 1.04 -10.59 -6.16
N PHE A 588 1.78 -9.52 -6.44
CA PHE A 588 2.84 -9.05 -5.54
C PHE A 588 3.90 -10.11 -5.21
N GLN A 589 4.24 -10.98 -6.17
CA GLN A 589 5.15 -12.14 -5.98
C GLN A 589 4.65 -13.20 -4.97
N THR A 590 3.36 -13.18 -4.62
CA THR A 590 2.74 -14.11 -3.69
C THR A 590 1.69 -14.95 -4.40
N TRP A 591 1.74 -16.26 -4.19
CA TRP A 591 0.69 -17.19 -4.58
C TRP A 591 -0.33 -17.32 -3.46
N ALA A 592 -1.62 -17.20 -3.79
CA ALA A 592 -2.68 -17.45 -2.83
C ALA A 592 -3.86 -18.16 -3.48
N ALA A 593 -4.40 -19.15 -2.77
CA ALA A 593 -5.67 -19.77 -3.09
C ALA A 593 -6.62 -19.59 -1.90
N THR A 594 -7.87 -19.23 -2.16
CA THR A 594 -8.89 -19.04 -1.13
C THR A 594 -10.15 -19.81 -1.47
N VAL A 595 -10.64 -20.61 -0.52
CA VAL A 595 -11.98 -21.21 -0.55
C VAL A 595 -12.85 -20.47 0.46
N LEU A 596 -14.01 -19.98 0.01
CA LEU A 596 -15.02 -19.36 0.86
C LEU A 596 -16.31 -20.19 0.81
N GLU A 597 -16.85 -20.51 1.98
CA GLU A 597 -18.21 -21.05 2.11
C GLU A 597 -19.19 -19.95 2.50
N VAL A 598 -20.33 -19.93 1.82
CA VAL A 598 -21.44 -19.03 2.11
C VAL A 598 -22.74 -19.81 2.26
N ALA A 599 -23.69 -19.22 2.98
CA ALA A 599 -25.09 -19.62 3.00
C ALA A 599 -25.94 -18.47 2.46
N VAL A 600 -26.89 -18.80 1.58
CA VAL A 600 -27.88 -17.84 1.07
C VAL A 600 -29.26 -18.29 1.52
N GLU A 601 -29.87 -17.47 2.36
CA GLU A 601 -31.22 -17.70 2.85
C GLU A 601 -32.26 -17.44 1.76
N LYS A 602 -33.48 -17.98 1.92
CA LYS A 602 -34.57 -17.81 0.94
C LYS A 602 -34.95 -16.36 0.66
N ASN A 603 -34.70 -15.46 1.62
CA ASN A 603 -34.94 -14.03 1.49
C ASN A 603 -33.77 -13.27 0.81
N GLY A 604 -32.73 -13.98 0.36
CA GLY A 604 -31.56 -13.39 -0.28
C GLY A 604 -30.48 -12.92 0.69
N GLN A 605 -30.65 -13.12 2.01
CA GLN A 605 -29.61 -12.78 2.98
C GLN A 605 -28.39 -13.69 2.80
N ILE A 606 -27.22 -13.06 2.67
CA ILE A 606 -25.94 -13.75 2.54
C ILE A 606 -25.30 -13.85 3.92
N ARG A 607 -24.87 -15.05 4.30
CA ARG A 607 -24.06 -15.30 5.49
C ARG A 607 -22.73 -15.92 5.07
N LEU A 608 -21.64 -15.30 5.51
CA LEU A 608 -20.29 -15.81 5.34
C LEU A 608 -20.06 -16.87 6.42
N VAL A 609 -19.67 -18.09 6.03
CA VAL A 609 -19.54 -19.22 6.98
C VAL A 609 -18.09 -19.35 7.42
N GLN A 610 -17.20 -19.68 6.49
CA GLN A 610 -15.79 -19.90 6.76
C GLN A 610 -14.96 -19.65 5.50
N ALA A 611 -13.69 -19.27 5.68
CA ALA A 611 -12.72 -19.08 4.63
C ALA A 611 -11.42 -19.83 4.96
N HIS A 612 -10.86 -20.53 3.97
CA HIS A 612 -9.53 -21.11 4.05
C HIS A 612 -8.65 -20.48 2.99
N THR A 613 -7.54 -19.88 3.38
CA THR A 613 -6.59 -19.26 2.46
C THR A 613 -5.21 -19.86 2.64
N ALA A 614 -4.69 -20.53 1.60
CA ALA A 614 -3.31 -20.98 1.57
C ALA A 614 -2.46 -19.92 0.86
N VAL A 615 -1.31 -19.60 1.45
CA VAL A 615 -0.42 -18.52 0.97
C VAL A 615 1.01 -19.00 0.90
N ASP A 616 1.65 -18.74 -0.24
CA ASP A 616 3.09 -18.91 -0.44
C ASP A 616 3.69 -17.58 -0.93
N CYS A 617 4.31 -16.85 0.00
CA CYS A 617 5.03 -15.60 -0.26
C CYS A 617 6.56 -15.78 -0.22
N GLY A 618 7.06 -17.01 -0.40
CA GLY A 618 8.48 -17.33 -0.26
C GLY A 618 8.92 -17.37 1.20
N PRO A 619 10.04 -16.70 1.58
CA PRO A 619 10.48 -16.60 2.96
C PRO A 619 9.43 -15.95 3.87
N ILE A 620 9.16 -16.57 5.02
CA ILE A 620 8.22 -16.06 6.02
C ILE A 620 8.99 -15.24 7.06
N VAL A 621 8.80 -13.92 7.04
CA VAL A 621 9.48 -13.01 7.99
C VAL A 621 8.77 -12.96 9.33
N PHE A 622 7.48 -12.63 9.33
CA PHE A 622 6.65 -12.44 10.52
C PHE A 622 5.30 -13.15 10.30
N PRO A 623 5.17 -14.44 10.70
CA PRO A 623 4.00 -15.27 10.42
C PRO A 623 2.68 -14.64 10.89
N ASP A 624 2.60 -14.16 12.14
CA ASP A 624 1.38 -13.54 12.67
C ASP A 624 0.99 -12.27 11.89
N GLY A 625 1.97 -11.50 11.42
CA GLY A 625 1.72 -10.33 10.57
C GLY A 625 1.10 -10.72 9.22
N ILE A 626 1.59 -11.80 8.61
CA ILE A 626 1.05 -12.34 7.36
C ILE A 626 -0.38 -12.84 7.57
N VAL A 627 -0.63 -13.62 8.62
CA VAL A 627 -1.97 -14.11 8.97
C VAL A 627 -2.94 -12.95 9.17
N ALA A 628 -2.57 -11.96 9.97
CA ALA A 628 -3.40 -10.78 10.24
C ALA A 628 -3.69 -9.97 8.96
N GLN A 629 -2.72 -9.85 8.05
CA GLN A 629 -2.89 -9.15 6.78
C GLN A 629 -3.86 -9.86 5.84
N ILE A 630 -3.82 -11.19 5.78
CA ILE A 630 -4.78 -12.00 5.01
C ILE A 630 -6.19 -11.89 5.61
N GLN A 631 -6.32 -12.07 6.93
CA GLN A 631 -7.60 -11.96 7.63
C GLN A 631 -8.24 -10.57 7.44
N GLY A 632 -7.47 -9.52 7.73
CA GLY A 632 -7.94 -8.14 7.57
C GLY A 632 -8.21 -7.76 6.10
N GLY A 633 -7.40 -8.27 5.17
CA GLY A 633 -7.62 -8.09 3.73
C GLY A 633 -8.91 -8.74 3.24
N LEU A 634 -9.17 -9.99 3.64
CA LEU A 634 -10.41 -10.69 3.30
C LEU A 634 -11.63 -9.95 3.84
N ILE A 635 -11.63 -9.55 5.11
CA ILE A 635 -12.75 -8.78 5.70
C ILE A 635 -12.98 -7.48 4.93
N PHE A 636 -11.91 -6.76 4.58
CA PHE A 636 -11.98 -5.51 3.83
C PHE A 636 -12.56 -5.73 2.41
N GLY A 637 -12.04 -6.71 1.68
CA GLY A 637 -12.53 -7.05 0.34
C GLY A 637 -13.94 -7.65 0.31
N LEU A 638 -14.33 -8.44 1.31
CA LEU A 638 -15.68 -9.00 1.43
C LEU A 638 -16.71 -7.91 1.77
N THR A 639 -16.34 -6.95 2.62
CA THR A 639 -17.17 -5.77 2.91
C THR A 639 -17.48 -5.01 1.63
N MET A 640 -16.44 -4.77 0.83
CA MET A 640 -16.55 -4.12 -0.47
C MET A 640 -17.46 -4.89 -1.42
N ALA A 641 -17.17 -6.18 -1.62
CA ALA A 641 -17.88 -7.03 -2.55
C ALA A 641 -19.38 -7.18 -2.19
N LEU A 642 -19.71 -7.13 -0.89
CA LEU A 642 -21.09 -7.24 -0.43
C LEU A 642 -21.86 -5.93 -0.46
N TYR A 643 -21.25 -4.80 -0.07
CA TYR A 643 -22.03 -3.62 0.33
C TYR A 643 -21.58 -2.29 -0.28
N ASN A 644 -20.33 -2.15 -0.73
CA ASN A 644 -19.79 -0.83 -1.00
C ASN A 644 -19.91 -0.40 -2.45
N GLU A 645 -20.38 0.83 -2.63
CA GLU A 645 -20.30 1.60 -3.86
C GLU A 645 -20.36 3.09 -3.53
N ILE A 646 -19.70 3.90 -4.35
CA ILE A 646 -19.86 5.34 -4.40
C ILE A 646 -20.65 5.68 -5.68
N THR A 647 -21.77 6.36 -5.51
CA THR A 647 -22.65 6.81 -6.58
C THR A 647 -22.75 8.34 -6.60
N LEU A 648 -23.01 8.87 -7.79
CA LEU A 648 -23.15 10.29 -8.06
C LEU A 648 -24.56 10.61 -8.57
N LYS A 649 -25.10 11.71 -8.04
CA LYS A 649 -26.33 12.34 -8.49
C LYS A 649 -26.14 13.86 -8.47
N ASP A 650 -26.50 14.53 -9.56
CA ASP A 650 -26.35 15.99 -9.71
C ASP A 650 -24.91 16.47 -9.42
N GLY A 651 -23.92 15.69 -9.86
CA GLY A 651 -22.50 15.94 -9.65
C GLY A 651 -21.97 15.63 -8.25
N ARG A 652 -22.82 15.17 -7.33
CA ARG A 652 -22.50 14.97 -5.91
C ARG A 652 -22.47 13.51 -5.54
N VAL A 653 -21.57 13.15 -4.64
CA VAL A 653 -21.53 11.82 -4.01
C VAL A 653 -22.74 11.64 -3.09
N GLU A 654 -23.43 10.50 -3.20
CA GLU A 654 -24.63 10.19 -2.38
C GLU A 654 -24.27 9.57 -1.02
N GLN A 655 -23.20 8.80 -0.94
CA GLN A 655 -22.73 8.17 0.30
C GLN A 655 -21.90 9.16 1.11
N THR A 656 -22.21 9.31 2.40
CA THR A 656 -21.63 10.37 3.24
C THR A 656 -20.92 9.82 4.45
N ASN A 657 -21.37 8.70 5.04
CA ASN A 657 -20.76 8.15 6.26
C ASN A 657 -21.09 6.65 6.38
N PHE A 658 -20.57 5.94 7.38
CA PHE A 658 -20.74 4.50 7.58
C PHE A 658 -22.18 4.01 7.73
N HIS A 659 -23.14 4.91 7.92
CA HIS A 659 -24.57 4.56 7.93
C HIS A 659 -25.10 4.25 6.52
N ASN A 660 -24.53 4.87 5.47
CA ASN A 660 -24.91 4.65 4.08
C ASN A 660 -23.75 4.20 3.15
N TYR A 661 -22.52 4.18 3.66
CA TYR A 661 -21.37 3.43 3.13
C TYR A 661 -21.02 2.29 4.11
N ARG A 662 -21.81 1.22 4.08
CA ARG A 662 -21.85 0.20 5.15
C ARG A 662 -20.55 -0.57 5.30
N MET A 663 -20.10 -0.73 6.54
CA MET A 663 -19.02 -1.65 6.89
C MET A 663 -19.58 -2.97 7.45
N MET A 664 -18.91 -4.09 7.17
CA MET A 664 -19.22 -5.38 7.78
C MET A 664 -19.02 -5.30 9.30
N ARG A 665 -19.89 -5.98 10.05
CA ARG A 665 -19.83 -6.08 11.51
C ARG A 665 -19.19 -7.40 11.94
N LEU A 666 -18.71 -7.44 13.18
CA LEU A 666 -17.99 -8.61 13.72
C LEU A 666 -18.79 -9.92 13.60
N ASN A 667 -20.11 -9.87 13.81
CA ASN A 667 -20.99 -11.04 13.72
C ASN A 667 -21.29 -11.49 12.27
N GLU A 668 -20.81 -10.77 11.27
CA GLU A 668 -20.98 -11.08 9.84
C GLU A 668 -19.68 -11.62 9.23
N ALA A 669 -18.56 -11.52 9.95
CA ALA A 669 -17.28 -12.03 9.50
C ALA A 669 -17.27 -13.57 9.50
N PRO A 670 -16.70 -14.21 8.47
CA PRO A 670 -16.50 -15.66 8.48
C PRO A 670 -15.40 -16.04 9.48
N ASP A 671 -15.36 -17.32 9.86
CA ASP A 671 -14.14 -17.87 10.47
C ASP A 671 -13.05 -17.97 9.39
N ILE A 672 -11.88 -17.35 9.60
CA ILE A 672 -10.82 -17.25 8.58
C ILE A 672 -9.58 -18.01 9.04
N GLN A 673 -9.30 -19.10 8.35
CA GLN A 673 -8.14 -19.96 8.56
C GLN A 673 -7.08 -19.68 7.48
N VAL A 674 -5.86 -19.32 7.91
CA VAL A 674 -4.75 -19.00 7.02
C VAL A 674 -3.67 -20.08 7.13
N HIS A 675 -3.30 -20.67 5.99
CA HIS A 675 -2.33 -21.76 5.90
C HIS A 675 -1.06 -21.24 5.21
N LEU A 676 -0.01 -21.05 6.00
CA LEU A 676 1.26 -20.53 5.48
C LEU A 676 2.12 -21.65 4.91
N LEU A 677 2.53 -21.48 3.66
CA LEU A 677 3.41 -22.40 2.95
C LEU A 677 4.74 -21.69 2.72
N SER A 678 5.75 -22.07 3.50
CA SER A 678 7.09 -21.49 3.34
C SER A 678 7.81 -22.07 2.14
N ASP A 679 8.59 -21.21 1.47
CA ASP A 679 9.64 -21.58 0.53
C ASP A 679 10.83 -20.62 0.74
N PRO A 680 11.83 -20.99 1.57
CA PRO A 680 12.91 -20.08 1.98
C PRO A 680 13.88 -19.73 0.85
N ASP A 681 13.88 -20.49 -0.25
CA ASP A 681 14.77 -20.29 -1.40
C ASP A 681 14.09 -19.51 -2.54
N ALA A 682 12.77 -19.29 -2.46
CA ALA A 682 12.03 -18.50 -3.43
C ALA A 682 12.24 -16.99 -3.26
N GLU A 683 11.89 -16.22 -4.31
CA GLU A 683 11.77 -14.77 -4.19
C GLU A 683 10.71 -14.41 -3.14
N ILE A 684 11.04 -13.42 -2.30
CA ILE A 684 10.14 -12.94 -1.26
C ILE A 684 9.00 -12.12 -1.87
N GLY A 685 7.78 -12.44 -1.46
CA GLY A 685 6.56 -11.77 -1.88
C GLY A 685 6.08 -10.69 -0.91
N GLY A 686 5.12 -9.91 -1.38
CA GLY A 686 4.37 -8.92 -0.60
C GLY A 686 3.03 -9.48 -0.11
N ILE A 687 2.52 -8.97 1.00
CA ILE A 687 1.29 -9.47 1.63
C ILE A 687 0.20 -8.39 1.87
N GLY A 688 0.53 -7.12 1.63
CA GLY A 688 -0.33 -5.98 1.99
C GLY A 688 -1.76 -6.11 1.46
N GLU A 689 -1.89 -6.73 0.29
CA GLU A 689 -3.04 -6.63 -0.59
C GLU A 689 -3.68 -8.00 -0.91
N VAL A 690 -2.94 -9.08 -0.68
CA VAL A 690 -3.27 -10.45 -1.11
C VAL A 690 -4.65 -10.91 -0.61
N GLY A 691 -4.96 -10.68 0.67
CA GLY A 691 -6.27 -11.05 1.22
C GLY A 691 -7.43 -10.28 0.58
N THR A 692 -7.22 -9.02 0.21
CA THR A 692 -8.27 -8.20 -0.42
C THR A 692 -8.59 -8.70 -1.83
N VAL A 693 -7.55 -9.05 -2.59
CA VAL A 693 -7.66 -9.55 -3.98
C VAL A 693 -8.47 -10.85 -4.05
N ALA A 694 -8.30 -11.74 -3.07
CA ALA A 694 -8.99 -13.03 -3.04
C ALA A 694 -10.50 -12.95 -2.71
N ALA A 695 -10.95 -11.86 -2.10
CA ALA A 695 -12.29 -11.77 -1.49
C ALA A 695 -13.44 -11.85 -2.50
N ALA A 696 -13.49 -10.89 -3.45
CA ALA A 696 -14.56 -10.80 -4.44
C ALA A 696 -14.72 -12.06 -5.32
N PRO A 697 -13.65 -12.65 -5.91
CA PRO A 697 -13.80 -13.85 -6.72
C PRO A 697 -14.26 -15.07 -5.92
N ALA A 698 -13.69 -15.32 -4.73
CA ALA A 698 -14.10 -16.45 -3.90
C ALA A 698 -15.57 -16.32 -3.50
N LEU A 699 -16.01 -15.10 -3.15
CA LEU A 699 -17.41 -14.81 -2.84
C LEU A 699 -18.35 -14.98 -4.03
N ALA A 700 -18.01 -14.45 -5.20
CA ALA A 700 -18.83 -14.57 -6.40
C ALA A 700 -19.06 -16.03 -6.80
N ASN A 701 -17.99 -16.84 -6.74
CA ASN A 701 -18.04 -18.27 -7.05
C ASN A 701 -18.86 -19.03 -5.99
N ALA A 702 -18.73 -18.68 -4.70
CA ALA A 702 -19.49 -19.31 -3.63
C ALA A 702 -20.99 -18.99 -3.72
N LEU A 703 -21.34 -17.74 -4.05
CA LEU A 703 -22.73 -17.32 -4.28
C LEU A 703 -23.33 -18.02 -5.50
N PHE A 704 -22.55 -18.21 -6.58
CA PHE A 704 -23.00 -19.00 -7.72
C PHE A 704 -23.26 -20.45 -7.32
N ALA A 705 -22.33 -21.10 -6.61
CA ALA A 705 -22.50 -22.47 -6.14
C ALA A 705 -23.73 -22.63 -5.23
N ALA A 706 -24.04 -21.64 -4.40
CA ALA A 706 -25.19 -21.65 -3.50
C ALA A 706 -26.54 -21.42 -4.20
N THR A 707 -26.56 -20.63 -5.28
CA THR A 707 -27.82 -20.08 -5.85
C THR A 707 -28.07 -20.42 -7.31
N GLY A 708 -27.04 -20.86 -8.04
CA GLY A 708 -27.04 -20.98 -9.50
C GLY A 708 -27.06 -19.64 -10.25
N LYS A 709 -27.05 -18.50 -9.55
CA LYS A 709 -27.10 -17.17 -10.17
C LYS A 709 -25.70 -16.56 -10.25
N ARG A 710 -25.23 -16.29 -11.48
CA ARG A 710 -23.94 -15.63 -11.70
C ARG A 710 -24.07 -14.12 -11.50
N LEU A 711 -23.30 -13.57 -10.56
CA LEU A 711 -23.24 -12.14 -10.30
C LEU A 711 -21.95 -11.56 -10.88
N ARG A 712 -22.07 -10.60 -11.80
CA ARG A 712 -20.92 -9.97 -12.50
C ARG A 712 -20.74 -8.49 -12.16
N ARG A 713 -21.64 -7.95 -11.34
CA ARG A 713 -21.58 -6.58 -10.84
C ARG A 713 -21.35 -6.62 -9.33
N ILE A 714 -20.56 -5.69 -8.81
CA ILE A 714 -20.46 -5.42 -7.36
C ILE A 714 -21.27 -4.15 -7.05
N PRO A 715 -21.94 -4.03 -5.88
CA PRO A 715 -22.00 -4.97 -4.75
C PRO A 715 -23.02 -6.11 -4.91
N PHE A 716 -22.72 -7.29 -4.35
CA PHE A 716 -23.52 -8.51 -4.52
C PHE A 716 -24.80 -8.54 -3.68
N ALA A 717 -24.83 -7.94 -2.48
CA ALA A 717 -26.01 -8.03 -1.60
C ALA A 717 -27.27 -7.41 -2.23
N LYS A 718 -27.09 -6.37 -3.05
CA LYS A 718 -28.18 -5.68 -3.77
C LYS A 718 -28.81 -6.52 -4.88
N GLN A 719 -28.16 -7.61 -5.29
CA GLN A 719 -28.59 -8.40 -6.45
C GLN A 719 -29.35 -9.68 -6.08
N LEU A 720 -29.39 -10.06 -4.81
CA LEU A 720 -30.10 -11.24 -4.31
C LEU A 720 -31.38 -10.90 -3.53
N GLY A 721 -31.74 -9.61 -3.42
CA GLY A 721 -32.99 -9.17 -2.80
C GLY A 721 -32.97 -9.04 -1.27
N GLY A 722 -31.79 -9.20 -0.64
CA GLY A 722 -31.63 -9.16 0.81
C GLY A 722 -31.62 -7.75 1.43
N GLU A 723 -31.34 -6.71 0.65
CA GLU A 723 -31.43 -5.31 1.12
C GLU A 723 -32.80 -4.73 0.74
N LYS A 724 -33.73 -4.69 1.71
CA LYS A 724 -34.73 -3.62 1.68
C LYS A 724 -33.97 -2.33 2.01
N ALA A 725 -34.00 -1.41 1.06
CA ALA A 725 -33.37 -0.09 1.12
C ALA A 725 -33.69 0.66 2.43
#